data_AF-A0A0F7SHZ0-F1
#
_entry.id   AF-A0A0F7SHZ0-F1
#
_cell.length_a   1.000
_cell.length_b   1.000
_cell.length_c   1.000
_cell.angle_alpha   90.00
_cell.angle_beta   90.00
_cell.angle_gamma   90.00
#
_symmetry.space_group_name_H-M   'P 1'
#
loop_
_entity.id
_entity.type
_entity.pdbx_description
1 polymer ?
#
loop_
_entity_poly.entity_id
_entity_poly.type
_entity_poly.pdbx_seq_one_letter_code
_entity_poly.pdbx_strand_id
1 'polypeptide(L)'
;MNSGSSITQRSGATQILRNPVSAPKVVKVMGTAGTAYEAMSKKVLGRRLVRVFSLTLGATFLVFSFQLFVTGGFHFTPSFRGAIKNLFSSAAVFVLAVLPTIVIRKTLISYPESTSNSLSTRVRALFSSPSTHATVLVFVACGVIQSLISAMISSGANLGLLASTSRHPFHLNERLIIFLLSNASLGVTYAFRELWMETSLPVWPHDILPIQGLISKSLTSVPSALGFPIIHSFVFSAIYLSVRRSVWRFFLSWFGVFTRPYIANFLRSSHRSIDTGLFVKITVLELATVAGWEIGKAILRVYMVQPMMISQNSASPIKCLLAGLASTSPYFKHFAQFEIAHCAVTSTQRRLDVYSDMSSPTTFWNEVWRAEMVLLGRSYQALLNRGLTASAFSSMYPSGPSNQSTSPDLHGASVIHPQHNNAIFLQPKKHVYDSLASSQTDLPPSPSPAPRRALPSQSSAPSKVPAIFTSGLSEQAPSQSQPAPQRATQSSKSIGDRAVEVLARIWWVVWEGMPRDFKTAAEIRLSPVRRMLVRLKVRGTVRRCLKTRQLDVLAIQALSALTAASLTEDPYGQVQRDIPRTLEAFTSYLSALEIFVEQLQLSSQVSGAWAEEADETMKVIQEEVEPLIDAHREGIRQILETFREHLSAFKFPPKSLE
;
A
#
# COMPACT_ATOMS: atom_id res chain seq x y z
N MET A 1 -48.02 39.63 22.94
CA MET A 1 -46.62 39.76 23.37
C MET A 1 -45.78 38.85 22.48
N ASN A 2 -45.11 39.47 21.52
CA ASN A 2 -44.27 38.84 20.51
C ASN A 2 -42.86 38.60 21.06
N SER A 3 -42.28 37.43 20.84
CA SER A 3 -40.82 37.27 20.77
C SER A 3 -40.47 36.19 19.75
N GLY A 4 -40.28 36.61 18.50
CA GLY A 4 -39.65 35.79 17.47
C GLY A 4 -38.13 35.91 17.60
N SER A 5 -37.46 34.78 17.80
CA SER A 5 -36.00 34.66 17.76
C SER A 5 -35.57 34.22 16.36
N SER A 6 -35.20 35.19 15.54
CA SER A 6 -34.57 34.98 14.24
C SER A 6 -33.11 34.54 14.44
N ILE A 7 -32.81 33.27 14.18
CA ILE A 7 -31.44 32.74 14.08
C ILE A 7 -30.86 33.19 12.73
N THR A 8 -29.94 34.15 12.78
CA THR A 8 -29.21 34.66 11.63
C THR A 8 -28.08 33.67 11.29
N GLN A 9 -28.26 32.92 10.22
CA GLN A 9 -27.25 32.00 9.69
C GLN A 9 -26.15 32.82 8.99
N ARG A 10 -25.02 33.00 9.68
CA ARG A 10 -23.87 33.76 9.21
C ARG A 10 -23.09 32.92 8.18
N SER A 11 -23.34 33.18 6.89
CA SER A 11 -22.54 32.65 5.78
C SER A 11 -21.10 33.18 5.89
N GLY A 12 -20.19 32.33 6.35
CA GLY A 12 -18.76 32.59 6.39
C GLY A 12 -18.14 32.40 5.01
N ALA A 13 -18.27 33.41 4.14
CA ALA A 13 -17.49 33.50 2.93
C ALA A 13 -16.00 33.58 3.29
N THR A 14 -15.30 32.46 3.14
CA THR A 14 -13.86 32.39 3.38
C THR A 14 -13.17 33.11 2.23
N GLN A 15 -12.77 34.37 2.44
CA GLN A 15 -11.93 35.12 1.50
C GLN A 15 -10.58 34.42 1.36
N ILE A 16 -10.44 33.63 0.29
CA ILE A 16 -9.15 33.13 -0.16
C ILE A 16 -8.38 34.33 -0.71
N LEU A 17 -7.34 34.75 0.03
CA LEU A 17 -6.36 35.74 -0.37
C LEU A 17 -5.81 35.41 -1.77
N ARG A 18 -6.28 36.17 -2.77
CA ARG A 18 -5.67 36.25 -4.11
C ARG A 18 -4.30 36.91 -3.97
N ASN A 19 -3.25 36.10 -3.85
CA ASN A 19 -1.92 36.57 -4.19
C ASN A 19 -1.84 36.74 -5.73
N PRO A 20 -1.33 37.86 -6.26
CA PRO A 20 -1.11 38.02 -7.69
C PRO A 20 -0.02 37.02 -8.13
N VAL A 21 -0.45 35.92 -8.74
CA VAL A 21 0.43 34.92 -9.33
C VAL A 21 1.03 35.53 -10.60
N SER A 22 2.34 35.80 -10.55
CA SER A 22 3.15 36.09 -11.73
C SER A 22 2.88 35.08 -12.84
N ALA A 23 2.61 35.55 -14.06
CA ALA A 23 2.27 34.71 -15.21
C ALA A 23 3.21 33.49 -15.34
N PRO A 24 2.67 32.26 -15.38
CA PRO A 24 3.50 31.07 -15.42
C PRO A 24 4.25 31.01 -16.76
N LYS A 25 5.59 30.93 -16.70
CA LYS A 25 6.40 30.54 -17.86
C LYS A 25 5.90 29.19 -18.37
N VAL A 26 5.29 29.19 -19.55
CA VAL A 26 4.82 27.98 -20.25
C VAL A 26 6.04 27.10 -20.53
N VAL A 27 6.14 25.98 -19.81
CA VAL A 27 7.22 25.02 -20.01
C VAL A 27 6.81 24.08 -21.14
N LYS A 28 7.45 24.20 -22.30
CA LYS A 28 7.26 23.29 -23.44
C LYS A 28 7.92 21.95 -23.12
N VAL A 29 7.16 20.99 -22.59
CA VAL A 29 7.63 19.61 -22.36
C VAL A 29 7.33 18.79 -23.63
N MET A 30 8.38 18.38 -24.35
CA MET A 30 8.27 17.49 -25.52
C MET A 30 8.20 16.01 -25.08
N GLY A 31 7.06 15.59 -24.51
CA GLY A 31 6.74 14.18 -24.30
C GLY A 31 5.78 13.66 -25.38
N THR A 32 5.79 12.35 -25.64
CA THR A 32 4.69 11.70 -26.38
C THR A 32 3.36 12.03 -25.67
N ALA A 33 2.29 12.28 -26.42
CA ALA A 33 1.05 12.85 -25.88
C ALA A 33 0.50 12.14 -24.62
N GLY A 34 0.69 10.81 -24.53
CA GLY A 34 0.26 10.01 -23.36
C GLY A 34 1.06 10.21 -22.07
N THR A 35 2.27 10.79 -22.12
CA THR A 35 3.15 10.95 -20.93
C THR A 35 3.21 12.38 -20.39
N ALA A 36 2.53 13.32 -21.04
CA ALA A 36 2.60 14.74 -20.70
C ALA A 36 2.10 15.04 -19.27
N TYR A 37 0.99 14.43 -18.85
CA TYR A 37 0.44 14.59 -17.50
C TYR A 37 1.43 14.07 -16.45
N GLU A 38 1.93 12.84 -16.63
CA GLU A 38 2.89 12.24 -15.70
C GLU A 38 4.17 13.07 -15.55
N ALA A 39 4.72 13.58 -16.64
CA ALA A 39 5.94 14.38 -16.62
C ALA A 39 5.75 15.66 -15.77
N MET A 40 4.60 16.32 -15.91
CA MET A 40 4.26 17.49 -15.10
C MET A 40 3.99 17.14 -13.64
N SER A 41 3.26 16.05 -13.36
CA SER A 41 3.04 15.55 -12.00
C SER A 41 4.36 15.22 -11.30
N LYS A 42 5.29 14.54 -12.00
CA LYS A 42 6.63 14.20 -11.47
C LYS A 42 7.42 15.45 -11.09
N LYS A 43 7.33 16.53 -11.88
CA LYS A 43 7.98 17.82 -11.55
C LYS A 43 7.39 18.47 -10.28
N VAL A 44 6.07 18.46 -10.13
CA VAL A 44 5.40 18.97 -8.92
C VAL A 44 5.77 18.12 -7.70
N LEU A 45 5.73 16.80 -7.83
CA LEU A 45 6.09 15.86 -6.77
C LEU A 45 7.57 15.99 -6.38
N GLY A 46 8.48 16.23 -7.32
CA GLY A 46 9.88 16.50 -7.04
C GLY A 46 10.07 17.72 -6.12
N ARG A 47 9.34 18.81 -6.39
CA ARG A 47 9.36 20.01 -5.52
C ARG A 47 8.78 19.73 -4.13
N ARG A 48 7.70 18.95 -4.06
CA ARG A 48 7.10 18.53 -2.77
C ARG A 48 8.07 17.66 -1.98
N LEU A 49 8.79 16.76 -2.63
CA LEU A 49 9.75 15.86 -2.00
C LEU A 49 10.90 16.64 -1.33
N VAL A 50 11.38 17.72 -1.95
CA VAL A 50 12.39 18.61 -1.33
C VAL A 50 11.85 19.21 -0.02
N ARG A 51 10.58 19.63 0.02
CA ARG A 51 9.94 20.11 1.25
C ARG A 51 9.79 19.01 2.29
N VAL A 52 9.40 17.80 1.88
CA VAL A 52 9.33 16.63 2.76
C VAL A 52 10.69 16.36 3.39
N PHE A 53 11.78 16.36 2.62
CA PHE A 53 13.13 16.17 3.15
C PHE A 53 13.55 17.28 4.12
N SER A 54 13.22 18.53 3.81
CA SER A 54 13.56 19.68 4.68
C SER A 54 12.82 19.60 6.03
N LEU A 55 11.52 19.30 6.01
CA LEU A 55 10.72 19.17 7.22
C LEU A 55 11.12 17.95 8.05
N THR A 56 11.42 16.83 7.40
CA THR A 56 11.84 15.60 8.10
C THR A 56 13.25 15.72 8.67
N LEU A 57 14.16 16.45 8.02
CA LEU A 57 15.47 16.82 8.58
C LEU A 57 15.30 17.67 9.85
N GLY A 58 14.46 18.71 9.81
CA GLY A 58 14.16 19.54 10.98
C GLY A 58 13.56 18.72 12.14
N ALA A 59 12.60 17.84 11.85
CA ALA A 59 12.03 16.94 12.85
C ALA A 59 13.07 15.96 13.43
N THR A 60 13.93 15.40 12.57
CA THR A 60 15.02 14.49 13.00
C THR A 60 15.99 15.21 13.93
N PHE A 61 16.34 16.46 13.63
CA PHE A 61 17.16 17.30 14.52
C PHE A 61 16.52 17.46 15.90
N LEU A 62 15.22 17.78 15.97
CA LEU A 62 14.51 17.95 17.25
C LEU A 62 14.45 16.63 18.05
N VAL A 63 14.04 15.54 17.40
CA VAL A 63 13.91 14.22 18.04
C VAL A 63 15.27 13.72 18.53
N PHE A 64 16.32 13.84 17.71
CA PHE A 64 17.66 13.39 18.09
C PHE A 64 18.28 14.27 19.19
N SER A 65 18.06 15.59 19.15
CA SER A 65 18.49 16.50 20.22
C SER A 65 17.84 16.14 21.55
N PHE A 66 16.53 15.83 21.53
CA PHE A 66 15.80 15.37 22.72
C PHE A 66 16.36 14.02 23.23
N GLN A 67 16.65 13.08 22.33
CA GLN A 67 17.27 11.80 22.68
C GLN A 67 18.63 12.01 23.40
N LEU A 68 19.50 12.88 22.88
CA LEU A 68 20.79 13.18 23.49
C LEU A 68 20.65 13.89 24.84
N PHE A 69 19.66 14.78 24.97
CA PHE A 69 19.34 15.46 26.22
C PHE A 69 18.96 14.47 27.33
N VAL A 70 18.00 13.58 27.06
CA VAL A 70 17.52 12.61 28.05
C VAL A 70 18.58 11.58 28.43
N THR A 71 19.40 11.14 27.46
CA THR A 71 20.43 10.11 27.71
C THR A 71 21.71 10.64 28.37
N GLY A 72 21.75 11.93 28.70
CA GLY A 72 22.92 12.59 29.27
C GLY A 72 24.10 12.70 28.31
N GLY A 73 23.86 12.52 27.00
CA GLY A 73 24.86 12.80 25.96
C GLY A 73 25.00 14.29 25.68
N PHE A 74 23.97 15.07 26.01
CA PHE A 74 23.96 16.52 25.90
C PHE A 74 24.17 17.14 27.29
N HIS A 75 25.42 17.46 27.63
CA HIS A 75 25.62 18.54 28.58
C HIS A 75 25.21 19.81 27.85
N PHE A 76 24.22 20.55 28.37
CA PHE A 76 23.89 21.92 27.94
C PHE A 76 25.04 22.86 28.34
N THR A 77 26.28 22.49 28.02
CA THR A 77 27.32 23.47 27.86
C THR A 77 26.90 24.25 26.63
N PRO A 78 26.71 25.57 26.70
CA PRO A 78 26.43 26.43 25.53
C PRO A 78 27.64 26.49 24.57
N SER A 79 28.47 25.45 24.55
CA SER A 79 29.63 25.36 23.70
C SER A 79 29.17 25.23 22.25
N PHE A 80 29.57 26.20 21.44
CA PHE A 80 29.38 26.19 19.99
C PHE A 80 29.80 24.87 19.35
N ARG A 81 30.86 24.23 19.87
CA ARG A 81 31.34 22.90 19.44
C ARG A 81 30.31 21.79 19.67
N GLY A 82 29.59 21.80 20.79
CA GLY A 82 28.53 20.83 21.09
C GLY A 82 27.35 20.98 20.14
N ALA A 83 26.93 22.23 19.88
CA ALA A 83 25.88 22.52 18.91
C ALA A 83 26.23 22.05 17.49
N ILE A 84 27.46 22.31 17.04
CA ILE A 84 27.96 21.82 15.74
C ILE A 84 27.96 20.29 15.68
N LYS A 85 28.48 19.62 16.71
CA LYS A 85 28.51 18.14 16.76
C LYS A 85 27.09 17.57 16.68
N ASN A 86 26.14 18.15 17.41
CA ASN A 86 24.74 17.73 17.35
C ASN A 86 24.12 17.95 15.96
N LEU A 87 24.37 19.12 15.34
CA LEU A 87 23.89 19.41 13.99
C LEU A 87 24.40 18.38 12.98
N PHE A 88 25.70 18.12 12.92
CA PHE A 88 26.26 17.12 12.00
C PHE A 88 25.78 15.70 12.30
N SER A 89 25.68 15.33 13.59
CA SER A 89 25.22 14.01 13.99
C SER A 89 23.75 13.78 13.61
N SER A 90 22.90 14.78 13.83
CA SER A 90 21.49 14.71 13.44
C SER A 90 21.30 14.67 11.92
N ALA A 91 22.12 15.42 11.17
CA ALA A 91 22.16 15.34 9.72
C ALA A 91 22.60 13.95 9.25
N ALA A 92 23.59 13.34 9.92
CA ALA A 92 24.00 11.97 9.64
C ALA A 92 22.90 10.95 9.94
N VAL A 93 22.19 11.08 11.08
CA VAL A 93 21.02 10.25 11.41
C VAL A 93 19.92 10.42 10.36
N PHE A 94 19.66 11.65 9.93
CA PHE A 94 18.69 11.90 8.86
C PHE A 94 19.09 11.19 7.57
N VAL A 95 20.31 11.40 7.07
CA VAL A 95 20.77 10.86 5.79
C VAL A 95 20.88 9.33 5.83
N LEU A 96 21.36 8.75 6.92
CA LEU A 96 21.70 7.32 6.98
C LEU A 96 20.61 6.45 7.62
N ALA A 97 19.75 7.00 8.48
CA ALA A 97 18.75 6.20 9.21
C ALA A 97 17.29 6.58 8.90
N VAL A 98 16.99 7.84 8.56
CA VAL A 98 15.61 8.28 8.28
C VAL A 98 15.33 8.30 6.77
N LEU A 99 16.19 8.92 5.98
CA LEU A 99 16.01 9.10 4.54
C LEU A 99 15.83 7.77 3.78
N PRO A 100 16.60 6.69 4.04
CA PRO A 100 16.39 5.42 3.35
C PRO A 100 15.00 4.83 3.59
N THR A 101 14.41 5.07 4.77
CA THR A 101 13.03 4.62 5.07
C THR A 101 11.98 5.42 4.31
N ILE A 102 12.25 6.69 3.98
CA ILE A 102 11.38 7.51 3.12
C ILE A 102 11.51 7.05 1.67
N VAL A 103 12.73 6.73 1.22
CA VAL A 103 13.00 6.24 -0.14
C VAL A 103 12.35 4.88 -0.38
N ILE A 104 12.51 3.91 0.52
CA ILE A 104 11.88 2.58 0.37
C ILE A 104 10.35 2.72 0.33
N ARG A 105 9.76 3.59 1.16
CA ARG A 105 8.31 3.87 1.12
C ARG A 105 7.87 4.46 -0.21
N LYS A 106 8.63 5.39 -0.78
CA LYS A 106 8.34 5.92 -2.13
C LYS A 106 8.31 4.81 -3.18
N THR A 107 9.23 3.84 -3.10
CA THR A 107 9.23 2.69 -4.02
C THR A 107 8.02 1.78 -3.79
N LEU A 108 7.60 1.58 -2.53
CA LEU A 108 6.45 0.77 -2.17
C LEU A 108 5.11 1.33 -2.69
N ILE A 109 4.97 2.66 -2.82
CA ILE A 109 3.77 3.31 -3.39
C ILE A 109 3.50 2.85 -4.83
N SER A 110 4.53 2.42 -5.56
CA SER A 110 4.40 2.03 -6.97
C SER A 110 3.92 0.59 -7.16
N TYR A 111 3.83 -0.21 -6.09
CA TYR A 111 3.41 -1.61 -6.20
C TYR A 111 1.87 -1.72 -6.14
N PRO A 112 1.26 -2.50 -7.05
CA PRO A 112 -0.17 -2.78 -6.98
C PRO A 112 -0.52 -3.49 -5.67
N GLU A 113 -1.72 -3.21 -5.14
CA GLU A 113 -2.21 -3.85 -3.92
C GLU A 113 -2.17 -5.39 -4.05
N SER A 114 -1.52 -6.05 -3.09
CA SER A 114 -1.53 -7.52 -3.00
C SER A 114 -2.89 -8.00 -2.52
N THR A 115 -3.73 -8.49 -3.43
CA THR A 115 -5.13 -8.86 -3.14
C THR A 115 -5.30 -10.28 -2.56
N SER A 116 -4.35 -10.80 -1.77
CA SER A 116 -4.40 -12.20 -1.31
C SER A 116 -5.45 -12.43 -0.22
N ASN A 117 -6.18 -13.56 -0.30
CA ASN A 117 -7.41 -13.76 0.47
C ASN A 117 -7.25 -14.40 1.87
N SER A 118 -6.14 -15.08 2.12
CA SER A 118 -5.88 -15.78 3.39
C SER A 118 -4.72 -15.14 4.13
N LEU A 119 -4.82 -15.07 5.47
CA LEU A 119 -3.72 -14.64 6.34
C LEU A 119 -2.46 -15.47 6.08
N SER A 120 -2.58 -16.78 5.89
CA SER A 120 -1.44 -17.65 5.60
C SER A 120 -0.79 -17.34 4.25
N THR A 121 -1.61 -17.07 3.23
CA THR A 121 -1.10 -16.64 1.91
C THR A 121 -0.45 -15.27 1.98
N ARG A 122 -1.01 -14.33 2.76
CA ARG A 122 -0.40 -13.01 2.97
C ARG A 122 0.94 -13.13 3.69
N VAL A 123 1.00 -13.90 4.79
CA VAL A 123 2.26 -14.19 5.50
C VAL A 123 3.28 -14.80 4.55
N ARG A 124 2.90 -15.83 3.79
CA ARG A 124 3.78 -16.48 2.81
C ARG A 124 4.23 -15.51 1.71
N ALA A 125 3.34 -14.69 1.19
CA ALA A 125 3.66 -13.68 0.18
C ALA A 125 4.63 -12.62 0.73
N LEU A 126 4.43 -12.19 1.98
CA LEU A 126 5.36 -11.29 2.67
C LEU A 126 6.75 -11.93 2.76
N PHE A 127 6.85 -13.17 3.23
CA PHE A 127 8.14 -13.85 3.38
C PHE A 127 8.81 -14.30 2.08
N SER A 128 8.08 -14.34 0.96
CA SER A 128 8.63 -14.74 -0.35
C SER A 128 8.99 -13.55 -1.23
N SER A 129 8.48 -12.35 -0.93
CA SER A 129 8.75 -11.19 -1.76
C SER A 129 10.16 -10.63 -1.53
N PRO A 130 10.98 -10.44 -2.57
CA PRO A 130 12.29 -9.80 -2.45
C PRO A 130 12.20 -8.36 -1.93
N SER A 131 11.09 -7.65 -2.19
CA SER A 131 10.87 -6.30 -1.68
C SER A 131 10.66 -6.27 -0.17
N THR A 132 10.08 -7.33 0.41
CA THR A 132 9.95 -7.49 1.87
C THR A 132 11.33 -7.61 2.51
N HIS A 133 12.18 -8.47 1.97
CA HIS A 133 13.54 -8.64 2.48
C HIS A 133 14.36 -7.34 2.38
N ALA A 134 14.26 -6.64 1.25
CA ALA A 134 14.89 -5.33 1.09
C ALA A 134 14.38 -4.32 2.12
N THR A 135 13.06 -4.27 2.35
CA THR A 135 12.44 -3.37 3.34
C THR A 135 12.92 -3.68 4.75
N VAL A 136 12.89 -4.95 5.16
CA VAL A 136 13.38 -5.39 6.48
C VAL A 136 14.86 -5.04 6.64
N LEU A 137 15.69 -5.32 5.64
CA LEU A 137 17.12 -5.03 5.68
C LEU A 137 17.39 -3.52 5.82
N VAL A 138 16.64 -2.67 5.10
CA VAL A 138 16.75 -1.21 5.22
C VAL A 138 16.40 -0.75 6.64
N PHE A 139 15.29 -1.20 7.21
CA PHE A 139 14.91 -0.80 8.58
C PHE A 139 15.91 -1.29 9.63
N VAL A 140 16.43 -2.52 9.49
CA VAL A 140 17.48 -3.06 10.37
C VAL A 140 18.76 -2.23 10.26
N ALA A 141 19.22 -1.96 9.03
CA ALA A 141 20.41 -1.15 8.80
C ALA A 141 20.27 0.26 9.37
N CYS A 142 19.12 0.92 9.14
CA CYS A 142 18.82 2.23 9.69
C CYS A 142 18.84 2.23 11.23
N GLY A 143 18.22 1.23 11.88
CA GLY A 143 18.21 1.09 13.33
C GLY A 143 19.63 0.89 13.90
N VAL A 144 20.43 0.01 13.29
CA VAL A 144 21.83 -0.24 13.69
C VAL A 144 22.71 0.99 13.48
N ILE A 145 22.54 1.72 12.38
CA ILE A 145 23.31 2.94 12.13
C ILE A 145 22.95 4.03 13.15
N GLN A 146 21.67 4.22 13.45
CA GLN A 146 21.25 5.20 14.46
C GLN A 146 21.78 4.86 15.86
N SER A 147 21.81 3.57 16.23
CA SER A 147 22.37 3.14 17.51
C SER A 147 23.89 3.30 17.55
N LEU A 148 24.62 3.03 16.47
CA LEU A 148 26.06 3.32 16.35
C LEU A 148 26.37 4.81 16.51
N ILE A 149 25.65 5.68 15.80
CA ILE A 149 25.83 7.14 15.90
C ILE A 149 25.57 7.60 17.34
N SER A 150 24.49 7.11 17.96
CA SER A 150 24.14 7.45 19.34
C SER A 150 25.20 6.97 20.34
N ALA A 151 25.76 5.77 20.14
CA ALA A 151 26.82 5.21 20.98
C ALA A 151 28.13 6.03 20.89
N MET A 152 28.51 6.49 19.69
CA MET A 152 29.71 7.32 19.49
C MET A 152 29.59 8.70 20.17
N ILE A 153 28.38 9.21 20.36
CA ILE A 153 28.14 10.53 20.93
C ILE A 153 27.97 10.46 22.46
N SER A 154 27.43 9.35 22.99
CA SER A 154 27.19 9.17 24.42
C SER A 154 28.49 8.89 25.19
N SER A 155 29.18 9.96 25.60
CA SER A 155 30.48 9.91 26.29
C SER A 155 30.46 9.30 27.70
N GLY A 156 29.29 9.13 28.33
CA GLY A 156 29.17 8.63 29.71
C GLY A 156 28.67 7.19 29.87
N ALA A 157 28.40 6.47 28.78
CA ALA A 157 27.68 5.19 28.85
C ALA A 157 28.57 3.94 28.92
N ASN A 158 29.89 4.09 28.72
CA ASN A 158 30.80 2.99 28.41
C ASN A 158 30.22 2.12 27.28
N LEU A 159 29.85 2.74 26.14
CA LEU A 159 29.37 2.06 24.92
C LEU A 159 30.47 1.91 23.86
N GLY A 160 31.74 2.00 24.25
CA GLY A 160 32.86 1.75 23.36
C GLY A 160 32.84 0.32 22.82
N LEU A 161 33.44 0.09 21.65
CA LEU A 161 33.53 -1.25 21.04
C LEU A 161 34.21 -2.25 21.97
N LEU A 162 35.27 -1.79 22.64
CA LEU A 162 36.05 -2.56 23.59
C LEU A 162 35.82 -2.03 25.01
N ALA A 163 35.60 -2.96 25.93
CA ALA A 163 35.57 -2.69 27.36
C ALA A 163 36.87 -3.22 27.96
N SER A 164 37.79 -2.31 28.31
CA SER A 164 39.03 -2.70 28.97
C SER A 164 38.70 -3.23 30.37
N THR A 165 39.08 -4.48 30.65
CA THR A 165 39.07 -5.02 32.00
C THR A 165 40.51 -5.14 32.49
N SER A 166 40.71 -5.10 33.81
CA SER A 166 42.05 -5.25 34.39
C SER A 166 42.76 -6.56 33.97
N ARG A 167 42.00 -7.63 33.65
CA ARG A 167 42.57 -8.93 33.28
C ARG A 167 42.79 -9.11 31.79
N HIS A 168 41.91 -8.55 30.96
CA HIS A 168 42.15 -8.51 29.53
C HIS A 168 41.69 -7.17 28.93
N PRO A 169 42.59 -6.48 28.19
CA PRO A 169 42.32 -5.16 27.63
C PRO A 169 41.38 -5.21 26.42
N PHE A 170 41.30 -6.34 25.71
CA PHE A 170 40.55 -6.48 24.45
C PHE A 170 39.30 -7.35 24.62
N HIS A 171 38.33 -6.92 25.44
CA HIS A 171 37.02 -7.57 25.46
C HIS A 171 35.99 -6.78 24.66
N LEU A 172 35.14 -7.49 23.94
CA LEU A 172 33.97 -6.86 23.33
C LEU A 172 33.04 -6.35 24.43
N ASN A 173 32.43 -5.21 24.18
CA ASN A 173 31.50 -4.63 25.12
C ASN A 173 30.09 -5.18 24.90
N GLU A 174 29.62 -6.00 25.85
CA GLU A 174 28.26 -6.57 25.79
C GLU A 174 27.18 -5.48 25.69
N ARG A 175 27.38 -4.34 26.36
CA ARG A 175 26.40 -3.25 26.40
C ARG A 175 26.16 -2.66 25.03
N LEU A 176 27.22 -2.49 24.26
CA LEU A 176 27.11 -2.03 22.87
C LEU A 176 26.36 -3.06 22.04
N ILE A 177 26.68 -4.35 22.18
CA ILE A 177 26.00 -5.42 21.43
C ILE A 177 24.50 -5.45 21.74
N ILE A 178 24.11 -5.37 23.01
CA ILE A 178 22.70 -5.29 23.43
C ILE A 178 22.03 -4.06 22.79
N PHE A 179 22.70 -2.90 22.85
CA PHE A 179 22.20 -1.64 22.28
C PHE A 179 21.97 -1.72 20.76
N LEU A 180 22.89 -2.37 20.02
CA LEU A 180 22.77 -2.59 18.58
C LEU A 180 21.67 -3.61 18.26
N LEU A 181 21.65 -4.75 18.98
CA LEU A 181 20.68 -5.82 18.76
C LEU A 181 19.24 -5.37 19.05
N SER A 182 19.03 -4.54 20.07
CA SER A 182 17.70 -3.99 20.40
C SER A 182 17.15 -3.17 19.24
N ASN A 183 17.94 -2.24 18.69
CA ASN A 183 17.47 -1.42 17.58
C ASN A 183 17.39 -2.19 16.26
N ALA A 184 18.22 -3.24 16.09
CA ALA A 184 18.08 -4.17 14.97
C ALA A 184 16.76 -4.96 15.04
N SER A 185 16.41 -5.52 16.20
CA SER A 185 15.15 -6.23 16.39
C SER A 185 13.94 -5.28 16.28
N LEU A 186 14.09 -4.03 16.72
CA LEU A 186 13.10 -2.98 16.49
C LEU A 186 12.91 -2.74 14.99
N GLY A 187 13.98 -2.65 14.21
CA GLY A 187 13.92 -2.53 12.75
C GLY A 187 13.17 -3.69 12.10
N VAL A 188 13.43 -4.94 12.52
CA VAL A 188 12.70 -6.12 12.04
C VAL A 188 11.22 -6.03 12.38
N THR A 189 10.89 -5.84 13.66
CA THR A 189 9.50 -5.85 14.14
C THR A 189 8.69 -4.68 13.59
N TYR A 190 9.31 -3.50 13.43
CA TYR A 190 8.70 -2.34 12.80
C TYR A 190 8.46 -2.54 11.30
N ALA A 191 9.42 -3.12 10.57
CA ALA A 191 9.23 -3.45 9.16
C ALA A 191 8.08 -4.44 8.96
N PHE A 192 7.99 -5.48 9.80
CA PHE A 192 6.85 -6.40 9.78
C PHE A 192 5.54 -5.68 10.09
N ARG A 193 5.50 -4.80 11.09
CA ARG A 193 4.31 -3.98 11.41
C ARG A 193 3.87 -3.15 10.21
N GLU A 194 4.80 -2.49 9.51
CA GLU A 194 4.50 -1.65 8.37
C GLU A 194 3.97 -2.47 7.17
N LEU A 195 4.62 -3.59 6.87
CA LEU A 195 4.20 -4.49 5.79
C LEU A 195 2.86 -5.16 6.10
N TRP A 196 2.61 -5.48 7.36
CA TRP A 196 1.36 -6.11 7.81
C TRP A 196 0.16 -5.16 7.76
N MET A 197 0.38 -3.91 8.18
CA MET A 197 -0.68 -2.91 8.27
C MET A 197 -0.96 -2.20 6.93
N GLU A 198 -0.18 -2.52 5.89
CA GLU A 198 -0.25 -1.90 4.55
C GLU A 198 -0.26 -0.36 4.63
N THR A 199 0.41 0.19 5.65
CA THR A 199 0.45 1.63 5.96
C THR A 199 1.23 2.44 4.93
N SER A 200 1.93 1.77 4.02
CA SER A 200 2.69 2.37 2.93
C SER A 200 1.82 2.84 1.75
N LEU A 201 0.56 2.41 1.67
CA LEU A 201 -0.33 2.81 0.59
C LEU A 201 -0.84 4.25 0.77
N PRO A 202 -0.93 5.04 -0.30
CA PRO A 202 -1.49 6.38 -0.24
C PRO A 202 -2.98 6.28 0.11
N VAL A 203 -3.35 6.78 1.29
CA VAL A 203 -4.76 6.92 1.67
C VAL A 203 -5.20 8.33 1.29
N TRP A 204 -6.04 8.41 0.27
CA TRP A 204 -6.60 9.66 -0.22
C TRP A 204 -7.64 10.22 0.76
N PRO A 205 -7.52 11.48 1.21
CA PRO A 205 -8.49 12.11 2.09
C PRO A 205 -9.77 12.38 1.32
N HIS A 206 -10.91 12.20 1.99
CA HIS A 206 -12.21 12.62 1.47
C HIS A 206 -12.35 14.14 1.50
N ASP A 207 -11.82 14.78 2.55
CA ASP A 207 -11.89 16.23 2.74
C ASP A 207 -10.66 16.94 2.17
N ILE A 208 -10.89 18.00 1.39
CA ILE A 208 -9.84 18.90 0.92
C ILE A 208 -9.46 19.84 2.07
N LEU A 209 -8.67 19.33 3.02
CA LEU A 209 -8.15 20.12 4.13
C LEU A 209 -6.87 20.88 3.73
N PRO A 210 -6.61 22.05 4.35
CA PRO A 210 -5.32 22.71 4.21
C PRO A 210 -4.19 21.79 4.68
N ILE A 211 -2.99 21.95 4.10
CA ILE A 211 -1.82 21.09 4.38
C ILE A 211 -1.55 21.00 5.89
N GLN A 212 -1.69 22.11 6.61
CA GLN A 212 -1.49 22.14 8.07
C GLN A 212 -2.47 21.23 8.81
N GLY A 213 -3.74 21.23 8.41
CA GLY A 213 -4.77 20.35 8.96
C GLY A 213 -4.54 18.87 8.62
N LEU A 214 -4.03 18.59 7.42
CA LEU A 214 -3.64 17.23 7.05
C LEU A 214 -2.41 16.74 7.83
N ILE A 215 -1.43 17.63 8.05
CA ILE A 215 -0.25 17.32 8.88
C ILE A 215 -0.67 17.06 10.32
N SER A 216 -1.48 17.94 10.93
CA SER A 216 -1.93 17.74 12.31
C SER A 216 -2.74 16.45 12.45
N LYS A 217 -3.70 16.19 11.55
CA LYS A 217 -4.48 14.94 11.50
C LYS A 217 -3.61 13.71 11.28
N SER A 218 -2.53 13.81 10.48
CA SER A 218 -1.61 12.69 10.31
C SER A 218 -0.73 12.48 11.55
N LEU A 219 -0.36 13.55 12.26
CA LEU A 219 0.48 13.49 13.45
C LEU A 219 -0.26 12.98 14.70
N THR A 220 -1.59 13.04 14.76
CA THR A 220 -2.36 12.42 15.86
C THR A 220 -2.19 10.91 15.94
N SER A 221 -1.74 10.27 14.86
CA SER A 221 -1.42 8.83 14.86
C SER A 221 -0.02 8.50 15.43
N VAL A 222 0.85 9.50 15.60
CA VAL A 222 2.22 9.29 16.09
C VAL A 222 2.22 8.83 17.56
N PRO A 223 1.50 9.48 18.51
CA PRO A 223 1.51 9.05 19.91
C PRO A 223 1.10 7.58 20.12
N SER A 224 0.10 7.09 19.38
CA SER A 224 -0.32 5.69 19.48
C SER A 224 0.75 4.73 18.94
N ALA A 225 1.54 5.15 17.94
CA ALA A 225 2.67 4.38 17.45
C ALA A 225 3.86 4.38 18.42
N LEU A 226 4.02 5.41 19.26
CA LEU A 226 5.11 5.52 20.25
C LEU A 226 4.96 4.56 21.45
N GLY A 227 3.78 3.98 21.69
CA GLY A 227 3.62 2.91 22.68
C GLY A 227 4.34 1.62 22.30
N PHE A 228 4.51 1.36 21.00
CA PHE A 228 5.17 0.16 20.46
C PHE A 228 6.63 -0.01 20.92
N PRO A 229 7.55 0.98 20.76
CA PRO A 229 8.94 0.84 21.18
C PRO A 229 9.07 0.62 22.70
N ILE A 230 8.19 1.19 23.52
CA ILE A 230 8.22 0.98 24.98
C ILE A 230 8.01 -0.51 25.29
N ILE A 231 6.93 -1.09 24.76
CA ILE A 231 6.62 -2.52 24.95
C ILE A 231 7.75 -3.38 24.36
N HIS A 232 8.24 -3.03 23.18
CA HIS A 232 9.35 -3.72 22.53
C HIS A 232 10.60 -3.74 23.41
N SER A 233 11.01 -2.61 24.00
CA SER A 233 12.18 -2.53 24.88
C SER A 233 12.07 -3.48 26.10
N PHE A 234 10.88 -3.56 26.72
CA PHE A 234 10.64 -4.51 27.82
C PHE A 234 10.72 -5.96 27.36
N VAL A 235 10.05 -6.31 26.27
CA VAL A 235 10.01 -7.67 25.73
C VAL A 235 11.40 -8.10 25.26
N PHE A 236 12.11 -7.25 24.54
CA PHE A 236 13.48 -7.49 24.09
C PHE A 236 14.41 -7.73 25.28
N SER A 237 14.36 -6.88 26.31
CA SER A 237 15.20 -7.02 27.50
C SER A 237 14.93 -8.34 28.23
N ALA A 238 13.64 -8.71 28.39
CA ALA A 238 13.26 -9.98 29.00
C ALA A 238 13.77 -11.19 28.20
N ILE A 239 13.53 -11.22 26.89
CA ILE A 239 13.98 -12.29 26.00
C ILE A 239 15.51 -12.38 26.00
N TYR A 240 16.20 -11.24 25.89
CA TYR A 240 17.66 -11.20 25.91
C TYR A 240 18.17 -11.83 27.19
N LEU A 241 17.70 -11.40 28.37
CA LEU A 241 18.15 -11.96 29.65
C LEU A 241 17.86 -13.46 29.77
N SER A 242 16.72 -13.95 29.28
CA SER A 242 16.35 -15.37 29.31
C SER A 242 17.25 -16.24 28.42
N VAL A 243 17.56 -15.79 27.20
CA VAL A 243 18.28 -16.62 26.22
C VAL A 243 19.79 -16.33 26.23
N ARG A 244 20.24 -15.20 26.78
CA ARG A 244 21.65 -14.72 26.82
C ARG A 244 22.65 -15.84 27.08
N ARG A 245 22.48 -16.58 28.19
CA ARG A 245 23.44 -17.63 28.59
C ARG A 245 23.50 -18.76 27.57
N SER A 246 22.36 -19.14 27.00
CA SER A 246 22.27 -20.19 25.97
C SER A 246 22.90 -19.74 24.65
N VAL A 247 22.61 -18.52 24.20
CA VAL A 247 23.19 -17.96 22.95
C VAL A 247 24.71 -17.89 23.04
N TRP A 248 25.26 -17.32 24.12
CA TRP A 248 26.70 -17.16 24.24
C TRP A 248 27.44 -18.48 24.45
N ARG A 249 26.84 -19.45 25.15
CA ARG A 249 27.38 -20.82 25.25
C ARG A 249 27.42 -21.50 23.89
N PHE A 250 26.32 -21.40 23.14
CA PHE A 250 26.24 -21.94 21.79
C PHE A 250 27.31 -21.29 20.91
N PHE A 251 27.40 -19.96 20.89
CA PHE A 251 28.40 -19.24 20.11
C PHE A 251 29.83 -19.64 20.48
N LEU A 252 30.15 -19.76 21.77
CA LEU A 252 31.45 -20.23 22.23
C LEU A 252 31.71 -21.72 21.95
N SER A 253 30.67 -22.55 21.79
CA SER A 253 30.85 -23.93 21.37
C SER A 253 31.28 -24.02 19.91
N TRP A 254 30.75 -23.15 19.05
CA TRP A 254 31.04 -23.15 17.62
C TRP A 254 32.33 -22.39 17.26
N PHE A 255 32.60 -21.26 17.96
CA PHE A 255 33.70 -20.36 17.63
C PHE A 255 34.73 -20.22 18.77
N GLY A 256 34.70 -21.12 19.74
CA GLY A 256 35.33 -20.95 21.05
C GLY A 256 36.82 -20.68 21.05
N VAL A 257 37.58 -21.31 20.16
CA VAL A 257 39.04 -21.15 20.13
C VAL A 257 39.43 -19.69 19.86
N PHE A 258 38.75 -19.02 18.93
CA PHE A 258 39.08 -17.64 18.54
C PHE A 258 38.32 -16.58 19.34
N THR A 259 37.10 -16.88 19.79
CA THR A 259 36.20 -15.85 20.36
C THR A 259 36.21 -15.82 21.89
N ARG A 260 36.68 -16.88 22.55
CA ARG A 260 36.77 -16.97 24.01
C ARG A 260 37.52 -15.82 24.66
N PRO A 261 38.69 -15.32 24.18
CA PRO A 261 39.35 -14.18 24.82
C PRO A 261 38.49 -12.90 24.76
N TYR A 262 37.62 -12.73 23.77
CA TYR A 262 36.81 -11.53 23.59
C TYR A 262 35.46 -11.58 24.32
N ILE A 263 34.87 -12.78 24.44
CA ILE A 263 33.45 -12.98 24.80
C ILE A 263 33.24 -13.76 26.11
N ALA A 264 34.28 -14.41 26.66
CA ALA A 264 34.13 -15.25 27.86
C ALA A 264 33.47 -14.55 29.06
N ASN A 265 33.65 -13.23 29.19
CA ASN A 265 33.00 -12.44 30.24
C ASN A 265 31.47 -12.39 30.14
N PHE A 266 30.89 -12.62 28.96
CA PHE A 266 29.44 -12.57 28.76
C PHE A 266 28.72 -13.74 29.44
N LEU A 267 29.42 -14.86 29.65
CA LEU A 267 28.92 -16.04 30.36
C LEU A 267 28.83 -15.85 31.87
N ARG A 268 29.54 -14.87 32.43
CA ARG A 268 29.50 -14.62 33.87
C ARG A 268 28.11 -14.10 34.21
N SER A 269 27.49 -14.67 35.25
CA SER A 269 26.21 -14.21 35.78
C SER A 269 26.39 -12.83 36.41
N SER A 270 26.42 -11.81 35.56
CA SER A 270 26.46 -10.42 35.95
C SER A 270 25.05 -9.88 35.78
N HIS A 271 24.41 -9.56 36.91
CA HIS A 271 23.18 -8.77 36.95
C HIS A 271 23.37 -7.37 36.31
N ARG A 272 24.60 -6.97 35.95
CA ARG A 272 24.93 -5.67 35.36
C ARG A 272 24.93 -5.61 33.82
N SER A 273 24.42 -6.65 33.15
CA SER A 273 24.36 -6.64 31.67
C SER A 273 23.41 -5.56 31.15
N ILE A 274 22.21 -5.46 31.76
CA ILE A 274 21.23 -4.41 31.52
C ILE A 274 21.03 -3.64 32.82
N ASP A 275 21.86 -2.61 33.04
CA ASP A 275 21.61 -1.65 34.12
C ASP A 275 20.39 -0.79 33.79
N THR A 276 19.73 -0.24 34.80
CA THR A 276 18.59 0.69 34.64
C THR A 276 18.92 1.85 33.69
N GLY A 277 20.14 2.40 33.79
CA GLY A 277 20.61 3.46 32.88
C GLY A 277 20.77 2.99 31.43
N LEU A 278 21.18 1.74 31.18
CA LEU A 278 21.24 1.20 29.82
C LEU A 278 19.84 0.95 29.27
N PHE A 279 18.93 0.42 30.11
CA PHE A 279 17.53 0.21 29.74
C PHE A 279 16.86 1.52 29.32
N VAL A 280 17.00 2.59 30.12
CA VAL A 280 16.46 3.93 29.76
C VAL A 280 17.06 4.42 28.44
N LYS A 281 18.36 4.23 28.21
CA LYS A 281 19.02 4.62 26.94
C LYS A 281 18.49 3.84 25.75
N ILE A 282 18.26 2.53 25.89
CA ILE A 282 17.64 1.70 24.86
C ILE A 282 16.24 2.23 24.57
N THR A 283 15.39 2.36 25.58
CA THR A 283 13.99 2.81 25.40
C THR A 283 13.91 4.19 24.73
N VAL A 284 14.76 5.14 25.14
CA VAL A 284 14.79 6.48 24.55
C VAL A 284 15.31 6.46 23.12
N LEU A 285 16.31 5.63 22.81
CA LEU A 285 16.78 5.42 21.44
C LEU A 285 15.70 4.81 20.55
N GLU A 286 15.01 3.76 21.01
CA GLU A 286 13.95 3.10 20.24
C GLU A 286 12.77 4.06 20.00
N LEU A 287 12.40 4.85 21.02
CA LEU A 287 11.39 5.89 20.91
C LEU A 287 11.77 6.95 19.86
N ALA A 288 13.01 7.44 19.90
CA ALA A 288 13.52 8.42 18.94
C ALA A 288 13.59 7.85 17.51
N THR A 289 14.01 6.59 17.37
CA THR A 289 14.08 5.86 16.09
C THR A 289 12.67 5.76 15.46
N VAL A 290 11.70 5.26 16.22
CA VAL A 290 10.30 5.12 15.75
C VAL A 290 9.68 6.50 15.50
N ALA A 291 9.93 7.50 16.35
CA ALA A 291 9.43 8.86 16.15
C ALA A 291 9.93 9.45 14.81
N GLY A 292 11.23 9.30 14.51
CA GLY A 292 11.79 9.73 13.23
C GLY A 292 11.13 9.05 12.03
N TRP A 293 10.92 7.73 12.11
CA TRP A 293 10.27 6.96 11.04
C TRP A 293 8.78 7.30 10.87
N GLU A 294 8.04 7.49 11.95
CA GLU A 294 6.60 7.82 11.95
C GLU A 294 6.36 9.27 11.49
N ILE A 295 7.15 10.25 11.95
CA ILE A 295 7.06 11.63 11.48
C ILE A 295 7.42 11.71 10.00
N GLY A 296 8.49 11.02 9.58
CA GLY A 296 8.87 10.89 8.18
C GLY A 296 7.75 10.34 7.31
N LYS A 297 7.09 9.27 7.78
CA LYS A 297 5.92 8.66 7.13
C LYS A 297 4.75 9.62 7.03
N ALA A 298 4.39 10.27 8.14
CA ALA A 298 3.25 11.18 8.23
C ALA A 298 3.40 12.35 7.24
N ILE A 299 4.57 13.00 7.24
CA ILE A 299 4.85 14.12 6.34
C ILE A 299 4.84 13.63 4.88
N LEU A 300 5.51 12.52 4.56
CA LEU A 300 5.53 11.96 3.21
C LEU A 300 4.10 11.69 2.71
N ARG A 301 3.26 11.04 3.53
CA ARG A 301 1.87 10.70 3.17
C ARG A 301 1.05 11.94 2.82
N VAL A 302 1.12 13.00 3.63
CA VAL A 302 0.37 14.24 3.35
C VAL A 302 0.79 14.86 2.02
N TYR A 303 2.09 14.97 1.75
CA TYR A 303 2.59 15.61 0.53
C TYR A 303 2.40 14.76 -0.73
N MET A 304 2.45 13.42 -0.61
CA MET A 304 2.21 12.50 -1.72
C MET A 304 0.74 12.42 -2.13
N VAL A 305 -0.17 12.73 -1.22
CA VAL A 305 -1.61 12.61 -1.47
C VAL A 305 -2.26 13.97 -1.76
N GLN A 306 -1.54 15.07 -1.51
CA GLN A 306 -2.04 16.41 -1.74
C GLN A 306 -2.53 16.57 -3.19
N PRO A 307 -3.77 17.08 -3.40
CA PRO A 307 -4.29 17.39 -4.72
C PRO A 307 -3.34 18.23 -5.59
N MET A 308 -3.33 17.99 -6.90
CA MET A 308 -2.57 18.78 -7.86
C MET A 308 -3.45 19.16 -9.05
N MET A 309 -3.43 20.43 -9.42
CA MET A 309 -4.10 20.96 -10.62
C MET A 309 -3.00 21.33 -11.61
N ILE A 310 -2.73 20.45 -12.57
CA ILE A 310 -1.57 20.62 -13.46
C ILE A 310 -1.98 20.89 -14.90
N SER A 311 -3.18 20.49 -15.33
CA SER A 311 -3.63 20.65 -16.71
C SER A 311 -3.71 22.12 -17.13
N GLN A 312 -3.99 23.03 -16.19
CA GLN A 312 -4.07 24.47 -16.44
C GLN A 312 -2.74 25.08 -16.94
N ASN A 313 -1.61 24.45 -16.63
CA ASN A 313 -0.30 24.92 -17.08
C ASN A 313 0.12 24.32 -18.42
N SER A 314 -0.69 23.42 -18.98
CA SER A 314 -0.44 22.79 -20.29
C SER A 314 -0.97 23.68 -21.42
N ALA A 315 -0.32 23.60 -22.59
CA ALA A 315 -0.82 24.27 -23.80
C ALA A 315 -2.21 23.76 -24.23
N SER A 316 -2.49 22.48 -23.99
CA SER A 316 -3.80 21.87 -24.27
C SER A 316 -4.31 21.14 -23.02
N PRO A 317 -5.08 21.82 -22.14
CA PRO A 317 -5.46 21.25 -20.86
C PRO A 317 -6.34 20.00 -20.96
N ILE A 318 -7.28 19.99 -21.91
CA ILE A 318 -8.19 18.86 -22.19
C ILE A 318 -7.38 17.60 -22.56
N LYS A 319 -6.51 17.69 -23.58
CA LYS A 319 -5.64 16.59 -24.00
C LYS A 319 -4.70 16.13 -22.89
N CYS A 320 -4.26 17.05 -22.03
CA CYS A 320 -3.44 16.72 -20.88
C CYS A 320 -4.20 15.86 -19.86
N LEU A 321 -5.47 16.15 -19.61
CA LEU A 321 -6.30 15.35 -18.70
C LEU A 321 -6.59 13.97 -19.26
N LEU A 322 -6.90 13.87 -20.56
CA LEU A 322 -7.09 12.59 -21.23
C LEU A 322 -5.84 11.72 -21.18
N ALA A 323 -4.66 12.31 -21.37
CA ALA A 323 -3.39 11.61 -21.18
C ALA A 323 -3.21 11.10 -19.74
N GLY A 324 -3.66 11.87 -18.74
CA GLY A 324 -3.66 11.46 -17.34
C GLY A 324 -4.62 10.30 -17.05
N LEU A 325 -5.82 10.30 -17.63
CA LEU A 325 -6.78 9.19 -17.52
C LEU A 325 -6.28 7.91 -18.18
N ALA A 326 -5.55 8.04 -19.28
CA ALA A 326 -4.92 6.94 -20.02
C ALA A 326 -3.60 6.44 -19.38
N SER A 327 -3.14 7.06 -18.29
CA SER A 327 -1.92 6.67 -17.58
C SER A 327 -1.97 5.21 -17.12
N THR A 328 -0.88 4.47 -17.34
CA THR A 328 -0.71 3.11 -16.83
C THR A 328 -0.57 3.09 -15.31
N SER A 329 0.02 4.14 -14.72
CA SER A 329 0.16 4.23 -13.28
C SER A 329 -1.17 4.62 -12.63
N PRO A 330 -1.71 3.80 -11.70
CA PRO A 330 -2.95 4.13 -11.00
C PRO A 330 -2.82 5.40 -10.15
N TYR A 331 -1.59 5.70 -9.70
CA TYR A 331 -1.30 6.88 -8.91
C TYR A 331 -1.49 8.19 -9.69
N PHE A 332 -0.97 8.29 -10.91
CA PHE A 332 -1.20 9.48 -11.75
C PHE A 332 -2.62 9.55 -12.29
N LYS A 333 -3.22 8.39 -12.58
CA LYS A 333 -4.63 8.30 -12.97
C LYS A 333 -5.54 8.90 -11.90
N HIS A 334 -5.27 8.64 -10.62
CA HIS A 334 -6.02 9.25 -9.51
C HIS A 334 -5.95 10.77 -9.50
N PHE A 335 -4.78 11.36 -9.74
CA PHE A 335 -4.67 12.82 -9.81
C PHE A 335 -5.42 13.41 -11.01
N ALA A 336 -5.36 12.75 -12.17
CA ALA A 336 -6.11 13.18 -13.33
C ALA A 336 -7.62 13.13 -13.07
N GLN A 337 -8.09 12.04 -12.45
CA GLN A 337 -9.48 11.86 -12.04
C GLN A 337 -9.94 12.95 -11.09
N PHE A 338 -9.12 13.22 -10.07
CA PHE A 338 -9.40 14.26 -9.09
C PHE A 338 -9.49 15.63 -9.74
N GLU A 339 -8.57 15.95 -10.65
CA GLU A 339 -8.58 17.22 -11.37
C GLU A 339 -9.81 17.37 -12.27
N ILE A 340 -10.28 16.29 -12.90
CA ILE A 340 -11.53 16.30 -13.70
C ILE A 340 -12.74 16.54 -12.80
N ALA A 341 -12.88 15.78 -11.71
CA ALA A 341 -13.98 15.95 -10.75
C ALA A 341 -14.00 17.38 -10.17
N HIS A 342 -12.83 17.91 -9.83
CA HIS A 342 -12.70 19.27 -9.35
C HIS A 342 -13.06 20.32 -10.39
N CYS A 343 -12.61 20.16 -11.64
CA CYS A 343 -12.96 21.07 -12.74
C CYS A 343 -14.46 21.04 -13.05
N ALA A 344 -15.08 19.85 -13.00
CA ALA A 344 -16.51 19.67 -13.19
C ALA A 344 -17.33 20.49 -12.19
N VAL A 345 -16.91 20.54 -10.92
CA VAL A 345 -17.64 21.32 -9.90
C VAL A 345 -17.31 22.82 -9.97
N THR A 346 -16.02 23.18 -10.07
CA THR A 346 -15.58 24.54 -9.72
C THR A 346 -15.50 25.53 -10.87
N SER A 347 -15.28 25.08 -12.12
CA SER A 347 -14.85 25.97 -13.19
C SER A 347 -15.77 25.91 -14.41
N THR A 348 -16.72 26.85 -14.50
CA THR A 348 -17.65 27.00 -15.64
C THR A 348 -16.91 27.08 -16.98
N GLN A 349 -15.87 27.91 -17.09
CA GLN A 349 -15.12 28.02 -18.35
C GLN A 349 -14.55 26.68 -18.81
N ARG A 350 -14.09 25.86 -17.87
CA ARG A 350 -13.50 24.55 -18.17
C ARG A 350 -14.54 23.54 -18.62
N ARG A 351 -15.77 23.64 -18.11
CA ARG A 351 -16.90 22.83 -18.58
C ARG A 351 -17.34 23.25 -19.97
N LEU A 352 -17.41 24.56 -20.25
CA LEU A 352 -17.69 25.07 -21.59
C LEU A 352 -16.64 24.62 -22.60
N ASP A 353 -15.35 24.63 -22.24
CA ASP A 353 -14.28 24.10 -23.07
C ASP A 353 -14.48 22.59 -23.35
N VAL A 354 -15.02 21.84 -22.39
CA VAL A 354 -15.36 20.42 -22.53
C VAL A 354 -16.54 20.20 -23.50
N TYR A 355 -17.60 20.99 -23.40
CA TYR A 355 -18.78 20.85 -24.28
C TYR A 355 -18.54 21.38 -25.69
N SER A 356 -17.64 22.36 -25.84
CA SER A 356 -17.28 22.95 -27.13
C SER A 356 -16.25 22.15 -27.92
N ASP A 357 -15.66 21.07 -27.35
CA ASP A 357 -14.71 20.19 -28.05
C ASP A 357 -15.42 19.27 -29.06
N MET A 358 -15.88 19.87 -30.16
CA MET A 358 -16.41 19.17 -31.34
C MET A 358 -15.34 18.92 -32.42
N SER A 359 -14.15 19.50 -32.25
CA SER A 359 -13.10 19.49 -33.29
C SER A 359 -12.42 18.13 -33.46
N SER A 360 -12.52 17.27 -32.44
CA SER A 360 -11.90 15.95 -32.42
C SER A 360 -12.92 14.86 -32.81
N PRO A 361 -12.51 13.79 -33.51
CA PRO A 361 -13.40 12.68 -33.88
C PRO A 361 -13.99 11.97 -32.65
N THR A 362 -13.31 12.06 -31.51
CA THR A 362 -13.79 11.68 -30.19
C THR A 362 -13.84 12.93 -29.32
N THR A 363 -15.03 13.35 -28.89
CA THR A 363 -15.18 14.51 -27.99
C THR A 363 -14.65 14.15 -26.60
N PHE A 364 -14.10 15.12 -25.87
CA PHE A 364 -13.61 14.90 -24.51
C PHE A 364 -14.66 14.23 -23.61
N TRP A 365 -15.93 14.68 -23.68
CA TRP A 365 -17.03 14.06 -22.94
C TRP A 365 -17.12 12.55 -23.19
N ASN A 366 -17.13 12.14 -24.46
CA ASN A 366 -17.25 10.75 -24.84
C ASN A 366 -16.07 9.89 -24.33
N GLU A 367 -14.86 10.44 -24.31
CA GLU A 367 -13.69 9.73 -23.78
C GLU A 367 -13.73 9.57 -22.27
N VAL A 368 -14.04 10.65 -21.54
CA VAL A 368 -14.17 10.62 -20.08
C VAL A 368 -15.32 9.72 -19.67
N TRP A 369 -16.51 9.92 -20.22
CA TRP A 369 -17.69 9.10 -19.92
C TRP A 369 -17.42 7.62 -20.13
N ARG A 370 -16.82 7.24 -21.26
CA ARG A 370 -16.46 5.84 -21.53
C ARG A 370 -15.43 5.31 -20.53
N ALA A 371 -14.40 6.08 -20.22
CA ALA A 371 -13.36 5.68 -19.28
C ALA A 371 -13.93 5.45 -17.87
N GLU A 372 -14.80 6.33 -17.40
CA GLU A 372 -15.47 6.22 -16.10
C GLU A 372 -16.47 5.09 -16.05
N MET A 373 -17.31 4.92 -17.08
CA MET A 373 -18.29 3.84 -17.11
C MET A 373 -17.63 2.47 -17.16
N VAL A 374 -16.49 2.34 -17.85
CA VAL A 374 -15.69 1.10 -17.83
C VAL A 374 -15.08 0.87 -16.45
N LEU A 375 -14.61 1.92 -15.78
CA LEU A 375 -14.08 1.83 -14.42
C LEU A 375 -15.19 1.35 -13.45
N LEU A 376 -16.32 2.05 -13.40
CA LEU A 376 -17.46 1.71 -12.55
C LEU A 376 -18.00 0.31 -12.85
N GLY A 377 -18.09 -0.07 -14.13
CA GLY A 377 -18.51 -1.41 -14.54
C GLY A 377 -17.56 -2.50 -14.03
N ARG A 378 -16.24 -2.26 -14.02
CA ARG A 378 -15.27 -3.20 -13.43
C ARG A 378 -15.41 -3.28 -11.91
N SER A 379 -15.63 -2.15 -11.24
CA SER A 379 -15.85 -2.09 -9.79
C SER A 379 -17.14 -2.82 -9.39
N TYR A 380 -18.21 -2.61 -10.14
CA TYR A 380 -19.48 -3.33 -10.00
C TYR A 380 -19.31 -4.84 -10.18
N GLN A 381 -18.65 -5.29 -11.25
CA GLN A 381 -18.38 -6.70 -11.47
C GLN A 381 -17.46 -7.30 -10.39
N ALA A 382 -16.48 -6.55 -9.89
CA ALA A 382 -15.64 -6.97 -8.77
C ALA A 382 -16.47 -7.14 -7.49
N LEU A 383 -17.44 -6.26 -7.24
CA LEU A 383 -18.35 -6.37 -6.11
C LEU A 383 -19.22 -7.63 -6.21
N LEU A 384 -19.87 -7.86 -7.35
CA LEU A 384 -20.71 -9.05 -7.59
C LEU A 384 -19.92 -10.35 -7.43
N ASN A 385 -18.70 -10.40 -7.96
CA ASN A 385 -17.83 -11.56 -7.88
C ASN A 385 -17.10 -11.69 -6.51
N ARG A 386 -17.41 -10.84 -5.53
CA ARG A 386 -16.74 -10.79 -4.22
C ARG A 386 -15.22 -10.63 -4.32
N GLY A 387 -14.79 -9.92 -5.36
CA GLY A 387 -13.41 -9.66 -5.72
C GLY A 387 -12.64 -10.85 -6.30
N LEU A 388 -13.34 -11.93 -6.68
CA LEU A 388 -12.78 -13.02 -7.48
C LEU A 388 -12.75 -12.60 -8.96
N THR A 389 -11.72 -13.04 -9.69
CA THR A 389 -11.68 -12.88 -11.16
C THR A 389 -12.76 -13.76 -11.80
N ALA A 390 -13.42 -13.29 -12.86
CA ALA A 390 -14.50 -14.02 -13.55
C ALA A 390 -14.14 -15.48 -13.88
N SER A 391 -12.89 -15.76 -14.28
CA SER A 391 -12.40 -17.12 -14.55
C SER A 391 -12.36 -18.04 -13.32
N ALA A 392 -12.19 -17.50 -12.11
CA ALA A 392 -12.17 -18.26 -10.86
C ALA A 392 -13.59 -18.53 -10.34
N PHE A 393 -14.53 -17.61 -10.60
CA PHE A 393 -15.92 -17.79 -10.23
C PHE A 393 -16.60 -18.91 -11.04
N SER A 394 -16.34 -18.98 -12.35
CA SER A 394 -16.83 -20.07 -13.22
C SER A 394 -16.27 -21.46 -12.87
N SER A 395 -15.12 -21.54 -12.18
CA SER A 395 -14.57 -22.81 -11.70
C SER A 395 -15.14 -23.26 -10.34
N MET A 396 -15.73 -22.34 -9.58
CA MET A 396 -16.22 -22.63 -8.21
C MET A 396 -17.67 -23.13 -8.20
N TYR A 397 -18.42 -22.88 -9.27
CA TYR A 397 -19.74 -23.44 -9.51
C TYR A 397 -19.71 -24.20 -10.83
N PRO A 398 -19.92 -25.53 -10.84
CA PRO A 398 -20.06 -26.26 -12.10
C PRO A 398 -21.31 -25.71 -12.81
N SER A 399 -21.11 -25.11 -13.98
CA SER A 399 -22.20 -24.71 -14.86
C SER A 399 -23.11 -25.90 -15.11
N GLY A 400 -24.38 -25.77 -14.76
CA GLY A 400 -25.44 -26.70 -15.18
C GLY A 400 -25.48 -26.84 -16.71
N PRO A 401 -26.13 -27.89 -17.24
CA PRO A 401 -25.95 -28.31 -18.62
C PRO A 401 -26.38 -27.20 -19.60
N SER A 402 -25.41 -26.71 -20.36
CA SER A 402 -25.64 -25.81 -21.48
C SER A 402 -26.36 -26.58 -22.58
N ASN A 403 -27.63 -26.25 -22.83
CA ASN A 403 -28.29 -26.63 -24.07
C ASN A 403 -27.57 -25.92 -25.22
N GLN A 404 -26.84 -26.69 -26.00
CA GLN A 404 -26.27 -26.29 -27.28
C GLN A 404 -27.43 -26.01 -28.25
N SER A 405 -27.67 -24.75 -28.55
CA SER A 405 -28.45 -24.35 -29.73
C SER A 405 -27.47 -24.17 -30.88
N THR A 406 -27.58 -25.08 -31.85
CA THR A 406 -26.87 -25.11 -33.12
C THR A 406 -27.21 -23.85 -33.92
N SER A 407 -26.19 -23.08 -34.32
CA SER A 407 -26.32 -22.09 -35.39
C SER A 407 -25.47 -22.54 -36.59
N PRO A 408 -25.96 -22.42 -37.83
CA PRO A 408 -25.26 -22.91 -39.00
C PRO A 408 -24.21 -21.90 -39.50
N ASP A 409 -23.17 -22.48 -40.07
CA ASP A 409 -21.99 -21.84 -40.68
C ASP A 409 -22.30 -20.74 -41.69
N LEU A 410 -21.48 -19.68 -41.68
CA LEU A 410 -21.21 -18.90 -42.88
C LEU A 410 -19.71 -18.57 -42.98
N HIS A 411 -19.13 -18.98 -44.10
CA HIS A 411 -17.73 -18.82 -44.49
C HIS A 411 -17.28 -17.36 -44.67
N GLY A 412 -16.03 -17.10 -44.28
CA GLY A 412 -15.04 -16.43 -45.14
C GLY A 412 -14.77 -14.95 -44.93
N ALA A 413 -13.65 -14.63 -44.28
CA ALA A 413 -12.74 -13.54 -44.68
C ALA A 413 -11.46 -13.56 -43.83
N SER A 414 -10.31 -13.82 -44.48
CA SER A 414 -8.97 -13.66 -43.92
C SER A 414 -8.61 -12.18 -43.81
N VAL A 415 -8.19 -11.71 -42.63
CA VAL A 415 -7.62 -10.36 -42.45
C VAL A 415 -6.15 -10.46 -42.06
N ILE A 416 -5.35 -9.78 -42.88
CA ILE A 416 -3.89 -9.66 -42.88
C ILE A 416 -3.41 -8.83 -41.69
N HIS A 417 -2.37 -9.30 -40.98
CA HIS A 417 -1.64 -8.51 -39.98
C HIS A 417 -0.43 -7.80 -40.61
N PRO A 418 -0.24 -6.48 -40.44
CA PRO A 418 1.04 -5.85 -40.74
C PRO A 418 1.95 -5.91 -39.51
N GLN A 419 3.16 -6.46 -39.70
CA GLN A 419 4.26 -6.40 -38.75
C GLN A 419 4.82 -4.97 -38.69
N HIS A 420 4.87 -4.39 -37.49
CA HIS A 420 5.49 -3.09 -37.25
C HIS A 420 6.92 -3.28 -36.71
N ASN A 421 7.89 -2.90 -37.54
CA ASN A 421 9.33 -2.93 -37.25
C ASN A 421 9.71 -1.72 -36.39
N ASN A 422 10.10 -1.94 -35.13
CA ASN A 422 10.67 -0.92 -34.26
C ASN A 422 12.20 -1.05 -34.21
N ALA A 423 12.89 -0.31 -35.06
CA ALA A 423 14.28 0.03 -34.86
C ALA A 423 14.51 1.44 -35.40
N ILE A 424 15.44 2.18 -34.79
CA ILE A 424 15.84 3.57 -35.07
C ILE A 424 15.11 4.60 -34.19
N PHE A 425 15.55 4.76 -32.95
CA PHE A 425 15.72 6.08 -32.32
C PHE A 425 16.75 5.98 -31.18
N LEU A 426 17.86 6.69 -31.33
CA LEU A 426 18.92 6.84 -30.33
C LEU A 426 18.42 7.70 -29.16
N GLN A 427 18.61 7.23 -27.93
CA GLN A 427 18.29 8.01 -26.72
C GLN A 427 19.40 9.00 -26.37
N PRO A 428 19.06 10.24 -25.97
CA PRO A 428 20.04 11.21 -25.48
C PRO A 428 20.51 10.87 -24.05
N LYS A 429 21.76 11.23 -23.75
CA LYS A 429 22.45 10.94 -22.48
C LYS A 429 21.69 11.49 -21.27
N LYS A 430 21.40 10.63 -20.28
CA LYS A 430 20.70 10.96 -19.02
C LYS A 430 21.65 11.61 -18.02
N HIS A 431 21.17 12.65 -17.34
CA HIS A 431 21.85 13.25 -16.18
C HIS A 431 21.57 12.45 -14.90
N VAL A 432 22.58 12.37 -14.02
CA VAL A 432 22.63 11.54 -12.80
C VAL A 432 21.44 11.72 -11.84
N TYR A 433 20.75 12.87 -11.88
CA TYR A 433 19.57 13.12 -11.04
C TYR A 433 18.29 12.39 -11.50
N ASP A 434 18.14 12.04 -12.78
CA ASP A 434 16.98 11.29 -13.28
C ASP A 434 17.02 9.82 -12.85
N SER A 435 18.21 9.27 -12.61
CA SER A 435 18.38 7.88 -12.18
C SER A 435 17.90 7.61 -10.75
N LEU A 436 17.77 8.65 -9.93
CA LEU A 436 17.18 8.58 -8.58
C LEU A 436 15.65 8.78 -8.60
N ALA A 437 15.10 9.26 -9.71
CA ALA A 437 13.67 9.53 -9.89
C ALA A 437 12.93 8.41 -10.63
N SER A 438 13.60 7.67 -11.53
CA SER A 438 13.04 6.53 -12.27
C SER A 438 13.57 5.18 -11.78
N SER A 439 13.00 4.65 -10.70
CA SER A 439 13.26 3.27 -10.28
C SER A 439 12.24 2.33 -10.94
N GLN A 440 12.44 2.04 -12.23
CA GLN A 440 11.95 0.82 -12.86
C GLN A 440 13.16 -0.10 -12.99
N THR A 441 13.20 -1.17 -12.18
CA THR A 441 14.16 -2.26 -12.32
C THR A 441 13.78 -3.12 -13.52
N ASP A 442 14.25 -2.74 -14.71
CA ASP A 442 14.36 -3.68 -15.82
C ASP A 442 15.71 -4.39 -15.71
N LEU A 443 15.67 -5.68 -15.36
CA LEU A 443 16.83 -6.56 -15.41
C LEU A 443 17.15 -6.89 -16.87
N PRO A 444 18.42 -6.85 -17.30
CA PRO A 444 18.80 -7.22 -18.67
C PRO A 444 18.78 -8.76 -18.84
N PRO A 445 18.36 -9.29 -20.00
CA PRO A 445 18.50 -10.71 -20.28
C PRO A 445 19.97 -11.07 -20.59
N SER A 446 20.43 -12.16 -19.97
CA SER A 446 21.71 -12.82 -20.23
C SER A 446 21.80 -13.33 -21.68
N PRO A 447 22.97 -13.28 -22.35
CA PRO A 447 23.11 -13.67 -23.75
C PRO A 447 23.28 -15.18 -23.92
N SER A 448 22.47 -15.79 -24.79
CA SER A 448 22.76 -17.11 -25.39
C SER A 448 23.53 -16.93 -26.71
N PRO A 449 24.41 -17.88 -27.08
CA PRO A 449 25.46 -17.67 -28.06
C PRO A 449 25.01 -17.88 -29.52
N ALA A 450 25.73 -17.21 -30.42
CA ALA A 450 25.60 -17.24 -31.88
C ALA A 450 25.90 -18.62 -32.52
N PRO A 451 25.42 -18.86 -33.76
CA PRO A 451 25.55 -20.15 -34.44
C PRO A 451 26.90 -20.29 -35.16
N ARG A 452 27.53 -21.46 -35.06
CA ARG A 452 28.69 -21.82 -35.90
C ARG A 452 28.26 -22.47 -37.21
N ARG A 453 28.90 -21.97 -38.27
CA ARG A 453 28.84 -22.36 -39.68
C ARG A 453 29.48 -23.73 -39.91
N ALA A 454 28.92 -24.46 -40.87
CA ALA A 454 29.23 -25.83 -41.28
C ALA A 454 30.54 -26.01 -42.07
N LEU A 455 31.10 -27.24 -42.04
CA LEU A 455 31.64 -28.08 -43.14
C LEU A 455 32.28 -29.40 -42.57
N PRO A 456 32.56 -30.46 -43.37
CA PRO A 456 31.95 -31.79 -43.18
C PRO A 456 32.96 -32.93 -42.98
N SER A 457 32.50 -34.11 -42.53
CA SER A 457 32.84 -35.42 -43.14
C SER A 457 32.36 -36.63 -42.32
N GLN A 458 31.71 -37.55 -43.05
CA GLN A 458 31.80 -39.02 -42.97
C GLN A 458 30.99 -39.86 -41.94
N SER A 459 30.02 -40.56 -42.52
CA SER A 459 29.69 -42.00 -42.38
C SER A 459 29.37 -42.60 -41.02
N SER A 460 28.10 -42.95 -40.79
CA SER A 460 27.60 -44.34 -40.92
C SER A 460 26.15 -44.43 -40.42
N ALA A 461 25.25 -44.85 -41.31
CA ALA A 461 23.89 -45.31 -40.99
C ALA A 461 23.95 -46.73 -40.34
N PRO A 462 22.84 -47.42 -39.96
CA PRO A 462 21.43 -47.07 -40.21
C PRO A 462 20.39 -47.39 -39.09
N SER A 463 19.23 -46.73 -39.23
CA SER A 463 17.85 -47.29 -39.17
C SER A 463 17.34 -47.98 -37.89
N LYS A 464 16.25 -47.46 -37.31
CA LYS A 464 14.91 -48.08 -37.42
C LYS A 464 13.78 -47.19 -36.88
N VAL A 465 12.70 -47.16 -37.67
CA VAL A 465 11.39 -46.51 -37.51
C VAL A 465 10.47 -47.40 -36.63
N PRO A 466 9.39 -46.85 -36.01
CA PRO A 466 8.74 -47.41 -34.82
C PRO A 466 7.56 -48.34 -35.11
N ALA A 467 7.36 -49.33 -34.24
CA ALA A 467 6.27 -50.30 -34.30
C ALA A 467 5.00 -49.74 -33.64
N ILE A 468 4.25 -48.94 -34.40
CA ILE A 468 2.79 -48.81 -34.24
C ILE A 468 2.19 -49.86 -35.18
N PHE A 469 2.17 -51.13 -34.79
CA PHE A 469 1.36 -52.20 -35.39
C PHE A 469 1.54 -53.47 -34.56
N THR A 470 0.70 -53.69 -33.56
CA THR A 470 0.31 -55.05 -33.14
C THR A 470 -0.96 -54.96 -32.32
N SER A 471 -2.07 -55.20 -33.01
CA SER A 471 -3.37 -55.58 -32.44
C SER A 471 -3.48 -57.10 -32.56
N GLY A 472 -4.03 -57.79 -31.55
CA GLY A 472 -4.65 -59.11 -31.77
C GLY A 472 -4.48 -60.16 -30.68
N LEU A 473 -5.49 -60.25 -29.81
CA LEU A 473 -6.21 -61.46 -29.36
C LEU A 473 -5.45 -62.62 -28.69
N SER A 474 -5.77 -62.90 -27.42
CA SER A 474 -6.25 -64.23 -26.99
C SER A 474 -6.97 -64.15 -25.62
N GLU A 475 -7.86 -65.10 -25.42
CA GLU A 475 -9.05 -65.15 -24.57
C GLU A 475 -8.91 -66.13 -23.38
N GLN A 476 -9.69 -65.91 -22.30
CA GLN A 476 -10.09 -66.81 -21.17
C GLN A 476 -9.02 -67.27 -20.13
N ALA A 477 -9.25 -67.40 -18.80
CA ALA A 477 -10.35 -67.16 -17.85
C ALA A 477 -9.78 -67.22 -16.38
N PRO A 478 -10.56 -67.39 -15.28
CA PRO A 478 -10.78 -66.39 -14.23
C PRO A 478 -10.04 -66.64 -12.89
N SER A 479 -9.82 -65.59 -12.10
CA SER A 479 -9.53 -65.73 -10.67
C SER A 479 -10.06 -64.53 -9.88
N GLN A 480 -11.01 -64.82 -8.99
CA GLN A 480 -11.48 -63.92 -7.94
C GLN A 480 -10.36 -63.65 -6.92
N SER A 481 -10.19 -62.40 -6.46
CA SER A 481 -10.23 -62.03 -5.03
C SER A 481 -9.71 -60.60 -4.73
N GLN A 482 -10.56 -59.87 -3.99
CA GLN A 482 -10.31 -58.76 -3.07
C GLN A 482 -10.08 -57.31 -3.56
N PRO A 483 -10.75 -56.31 -2.93
CA PRO A 483 -10.62 -54.90 -3.22
C PRO A 483 -9.41 -54.28 -2.49
N ALA A 484 -8.54 -53.62 -3.24
CA ALA A 484 -7.48 -52.78 -2.69
C ALA A 484 -8.07 -51.47 -2.12
N PRO A 485 -7.56 -50.96 -0.98
CA PRO A 485 -8.07 -49.73 -0.39
C PRO A 485 -7.67 -48.52 -1.23
N GLN A 486 -8.65 -47.67 -1.56
CA GLN A 486 -8.43 -46.36 -2.13
C GLN A 486 -7.58 -45.52 -1.17
N ARG A 487 -6.29 -45.40 -1.50
CA ARG A 487 -5.37 -44.48 -0.85
C ARG A 487 -5.73 -43.06 -1.30
N ALA A 488 -6.58 -42.40 -0.53
CA ALA A 488 -6.82 -40.98 -0.64
C ALA A 488 -5.46 -40.26 -0.64
N THR A 489 -5.15 -39.56 -1.73
CA THR A 489 -4.03 -38.63 -1.84
C THR A 489 -4.25 -37.52 -0.80
N GLN A 490 -3.74 -37.73 0.41
CA GLN A 490 -3.62 -36.69 1.42
C GLN A 490 -2.68 -35.62 0.87
N SER A 491 -3.27 -34.49 0.47
CA SER A 491 -2.56 -33.24 0.20
C SER A 491 -1.58 -32.98 1.35
N SER A 492 -0.28 -33.05 1.06
CA SER A 492 0.76 -32.86 2.06
C SER A 492 0.71 -31.41 2.52
N LYS A 493 0.04 -31.16 3.65
CA LYS A 493 0.10 -29.88 4.37
C LYS A 493 1.57 -29.46 4.48
N SER A 494 1.88 -28.25 4.04
CA SER A 494 3.25 -27.76 4.00
C SER A 494 3.83 -27.66 5.42
N ILE A 495 5.15 -27.72 5.55
CA ILE A 495 5.85 -27.64 6.85
C ILE A 495 5.41 -26.40 7.66
N GLY A 496 5.08 -25.30 6.98
CA GLY A 496 4.54 -24.09 7.61
C GLY A 496 3.14 -24.29 8.22
N ASP A 497 2.25 -25.04 7.57
CA ASP A 497 0.89 -25.28 8.08
C ASP A 497 0.93 -26.14 9.35
N ARG A 498 1.86 -27.11 9.40
CA ARG A 498 2.11 -27.92 10.60
C ARG A 498 2.67 -27.08 11.74
N ALA A 499 3.59 -26.16 11.46
CA ALA A 499 4.17 -25.28 12.48
C ALA A 499 3.12 -24.32 13.08
N VAL A 500 2.25 -23.73 12.25
CA VAL A 500 1.15 -22.88 12.72
C VAL A 500 0.14 -23.69 13.54
N GLU A 501 -0.21 -24.91 13.10
CA GLU A 501 -1.12 -25.79 13.82
C GLU A 501 -0.56 -26.21 15.19
N VAL A 502 0.74 -26.52 15.27
CA VAL A 502 1.43 -26.83 16.53
C VAL A 502 1.46 -25.62 17.45
N LEU A 503 1.81 -24.43 16.96
CA LEU A 503 1.82 -23.21 17.78
C LEU A 503 0.42 -22.85 18.29
N ALA A 504 -0.62 -23.01 17.46
CA ALA A 504 -2.00 -22.81 17.86
C ALA A 504 -2.44 -23.80 18.94
N ARG A 505 -2.04 -25.08 18.83
CA ARG A 505 -2.31 -26.11 19.86
C ARG A 505 -1.58 -25.83 21.16
N ILE A 506 -0.30 -25.45 21.10
CA ILE A 506 0.48 -25.06 22.30
C ILE A 506 -0.18 -23.85 22.97
N TRP A 507 -0.54 -22.83 22.20
CA TRP A 507 -1.22 -21.65 22.72
C TRP A 507 -2.56 -22.00 23.36
N TRP A 508 -3.36 -22.87 22.73
CA TRP A 508 -4.64 -23.34 23.29
C TRP A 508 -4.46 -24.11 24.61
N VAL A 509 -3.49 -25.01 24.69
CA VAL A 509 -3.18 -25.77 25.92
C VAL A 509 -2.69 -24.85 27.04
N VAL A 510 -1.82 -23.90 26.71
CA VAL A 510 -1.33 -22.89 27.67
C VAL A 510 -2.47 -21.99 28.14
N TRP A 511 -3.35 -21.58 27.23
CA TRP A 511 -4.53 -20.79 27.54
C TRP A 511 -5.45 -21.56 28.49
N GLU A 512 -5.75 -22.83 28.20
CA GLU A 512 -6.67 -23.60 29.03
C GLU A 512 -6.14 -23.95 30.41
N GLY A 513 -4.81 -24.07 30.56
CA GLY A 513 -4.15 -24.22 31.85
C GLY A 513 -4.08 -22.96 32.71
N MET A 514 -4.46 -21.77 32.21
CA MET A 514 -4.38 -20.53 32.99
C MET A 514 -5.55 -20.35 33.97
N PRO A 515 -5.31 -19.75 35.15
CA PRO A 515 -6.37 -19.40 36.12
C PRO A 515 -7.46 -18.53 35.50
N ARG A 516 -8.71 -18.69 35.95
CA ARG A 516 -9.86 -17.92 35.43
C ARG A 516 -9.65 -16.40 35.54
N ASP A 517 -9.04 -15.94 36.62
CA ASP A 517 -8.74 -14.51 36.83
C ASP A 517 -7.70 -13.98 35.82
N PHE A 518 -6.77 -14.84 35.38
CA PHE A 518 -5.84 -14.49 34.32
C PHE A 518 -6.52 -14.48 32.96
N LYS A 519 -7.45 -15.42 32.69
CA LYS A 519 -8.23 -15.44 31.44
C LYS A 519 -9.08 -14.19 31.29
N THR A 520 -9.80 -13.77 32.32
CA THR A 520 -10.61 -12.53 32.29
C THR A 520 -9.73 -11.29 32.16
N ALA A 521 -8.63 -11.21 32.89
CA ALA A 521 -7.66 -10.11 32.75
C ALA A 521 -6.99 -10.10 31.36
N ALA A 522 -6.69 -11.27 30.80
CA ALA A 522 -6.10 -11.43 29.48
C ALA A 522 -7.12 -11.13 28.38
N GLU A 523 -8.40 -11.48 28.52
CA GLU A 523 -9.46 -11.10 27.59
C GLU A 523 -9.64 -9.59 27.52
N ILE A 524 -9.68 -8.91 28.67
CA ILE A 524 -9.71 -7.44 28.72
C ILE A 524 -8.48 -6.86 28.03
N ARG A 525 -7.29 -7.45 28.26
CA ARG A 525 -6.01 -6.98 27.72
C ARG A 525 -5.75 -7.35 26.26
N LEU A 526 -6.36 -8.42 25.76
CA LEU A 526 -6.28 -8.92 24.37
C LEU A 526 -7.40 -8.36 23.50
N SER A 527 -8.44 -7.77 24.09
CA SER A 527 -9.52 -7.09 23.37
C SER A 527 -9.02 -6.12 22.27
N PRO A 528 -7.94 -5.32 22.46
CA PRO A 528 -7.45 -4.43 21.40
C PRO A 528 -6.84 -5.19 20.22
N VAL A 529 -6.16 -6.32 20.49
CA VAL A 529 -5.58 -7.18 19.45
C VAL A 529 -6.69 -7.87 18.68
N ARG A 530 -7.73 -8.35 19.36
CA ARG A 530 -8.90 -8.95 18.73
C ARG A 530 -9.63 -7.94 17.83
N ARG A 531 -9.94 -6.74 18.34
CA ARG A 531 -10.53 -5.65 17.54
C ARG A 531 -9.69 -5.32 16.32
N MET A 532 -8.37 -5.24 16.49
CA MET A 532 -7.43 -5.05 15.37
C MET A 532 -7.52 -6.19 14.34
N LEU A 533 -7.59 -7.45 14.75
CA LEU A 533 -7.71 -8.59 13.84
C LEU A 533 -9.04 -8.61 13.08
N VAL A 534 -10.16 -8.33 13.76
CA VAL A 534 -11.50 -8.20 13.13
C VAL A 534 -11.48 -7.08 12.11
N ARG A 535 -11.00 -5.89 12.50
CA ARG A 535 -10.86 -4.74 11.61
C ARG A 535 -10.02 -5.07 10.38
N LEU A 536 -8.90 -5.77 10.55
CA LEU A 536 -8.04 -6.20 9.44
C LEU A 536 -8.75 -7.19 8.50
N LYS A 537 -9.54 -8.13 9.05
CA LYS A 537 -10.31 -9.11 8.28
C LYS A 537 -11.39 -8.41 7.44
N VAL A 538 -12.24 -7.61 8.09
CA VAL A 538 -13.35 -6.90 7.41
C VAL A 538 -12.80 -5.95 6.36
N ARG A 539 -11.78 -5.14 6.70
CA ARG A 539 -11.15 -4.23 5.74
C ARG A 539 -10.51 -4.96 4.56
N GLY A 540 -9.92 -6.13 4.81
CA GLY A 540 -9.39 -6.99 3.75
C GLY A 540 -10.48 -7.48 2.78
N THR A 541 -11.66 -7.83 3.30
CA THR A 541 -12.82 -8.20 2.47
C THR A 541 -13.32 -7.01 1.66
N VAL A 542 -13.55 -5.86 2.29
CA VAL A 542 -14.02 -4.64 1.62
C VAL A 542 -13.06 -4.20 0.50
N ARG A 543 -11.76 -4.11 0.79
CA ARG A 543 -10.74 -3.72 -0.20
C ARG A 543 -10.68 -4.66 -1.40
N ARG A 544 -10.96 -5.96 -1.21
CA ARG A 544 -10.97 -6.92 -2.31
C ARG A 544 -12.12 -6.68 -3.26
N CYS A 545 -13.32 -6.43 -2.72
CA CYS A 545 -14.51 -6.15 -3.50
C CYS A 545 -14.47 -4.75 -4.13
N LEU A 546 -13.88 -3.77 -3.43
CA LEU A 546 -13.87 -2.35 -3.76
C LEU A 546 -12.45 -1.80 -3.90
N LYS A 547 -11.69 -2.32 -4.86
CA LYS A 547 -10.28 -1.95 -5.09
C LYS A 547 -10.10 -0.49 -5.50
N THR A 548 -11.03 0.03 -6.29
CA THR A 548 -10.95 1.34 -6.94
C THR A 548 -11.93 2.36 -6.37
N ARG A 549 -12.48 2.12 -5.17
CA ARG A 549 -13.56 2.93 -4.56
C ARG A 549 -13.32 4.45 -4.59
N GLN A 550 -12.08 4.90 -4.39
CA GLN A 550 -11.77 6.33 -4.38
C GLN A 550 -11.82 6.92 -5.79
N LEU A 551 -11.39 6.15 -6.80
CA LEU A 551 -11.59 6.53 -8.18
C LEU A 551 -13.08 6.49 -8.53
N ASP A 552 -13.82 5.50 -8.04
CA ASP A 552 -15.27 5.39 -8.27
C ASP A 552 -16.01 6.63 -7.72
N VAL A 553 -15.70 7.07 -6.50
CA VAL A 553 -16.25 8.32 -5.92
C VAL A 553 -15.97 9.52 -6.83
N LEU A 554 -14.73 9.69 -7.28
CA LEU A 554 -14.35 10.81 -8.13
C LEU A 554 -15.00 10.73 -9.52
N ALA A 555 -15.15 9.52 -10.06
CA ALA A 555 -15.85 9.25 -11.31
C ALA A 555 -17.32 9.68 -11.22
N ILE A 556 -18.01 9.25 -10.16
CA ILE A 556 -19.42 9.59 -9.92
C ILE A 556 -19.59 11.10 -9.79
N GLN A 557 -18.75 11.75 -8.97
CA GLN A 557 -18.78 13.21 -8.80
C GLN A 557 -18.51 13.97 -10.11
N ALA A 558 -17.54 13.51 -10.90
CA ALA A 558 -17.23 14.13 -12.19
C ALA A 558 -18.41 14.00 -13.17
N LEU A 559 -18.96 12.79 -13.30
CA LEU A 559 -20.07 12.52 -14.21
C LEU A 559 -21.34 13.25 -13.78
N SER A 560 -21.70 13.24 -12.50
CA SER A 560 -22.92 13.90 -12.01
C SER A 560 -22.83 15.41 -12.16
N ALA A 561 -21.68 16.02 -11.84
CA ALA A 561 -21.49 17.46 -11.95
C ALA A 561 -21.47 17.95 -13.40
N LEU A 562 -20.80 17.24 -14.31
CA LEU A 562 -20.84 17.56 -15.74
C LEU A 562 -22.26 17.36 -16.29
N THR A 563 -22.91 16.25 -15.95
CA THR A 563 -24.28 15.98 -16.40
C THR A 563 -25.24 17.08 -15.95
N ALA A 564 -25.22 17.46 -14.67
CA ALA A 564 -26.07 18.53 -14.17
C ALA A 564 -25.79 19.88 -14.85
N ALA A 565 -24.52 20.25 -15.02
CA ALA A 565 -24.17 21.50 -15.70
C ALA A 565 -24.56 21.52 -17.19
N SER A 566 -24.67 20.35 -17.84
CA SER A 566 -24.99 20.25 -19.27
C SER A 566 -26.37 20.80 -19.63
N LEU A 567 -27.31 20.91 -18.68
CA LEU A 567 -28.63 21.47 -18.98
C LEU A 567 -28.57 22.90 -19.52
N THR A 568 -27.65 23.71 -19.00
CA THR A 568 -27.48 25.11 -19.38
C THR A 568 -26.24 25.35 -20.23
N GLU A 569 -25.21 24.52 -20.08
CA GLU A 569 -23.88 24.75 -20.66
C GLU A 569 -23.58 23.90 -21.91
N ASP A 570 -24.35 22.84 -22.21
CA ASP A 570 -24.16 21.98 -23.39
C ASP A 570 -25.17 22.34 -24.50
N PRO A 571 -24.82 23.24 -25.43
CA PRO A 571 -25.74 23.68 -26.50
C PRO A 571 -26.04 22.56 -27.52
N TYR A 572 -25.23 21.50 -27.55
CA TYR A 572 -25.35 20.42 -28.52
C TYR A 572 -26.08 19.19 -27.97
N GLY A 573 -26.39 19.19 -26.67
CA GLY A 573 -27.05 18.08 -25.98
C GLY A 573 -26.30 16.75 -26.14
N GLN A 574 -24.97 16.77 -26.18
CA GLN A 574 -24.15 15.57 -26.23
C GLN A 574 -24.31 14.75 -24.95
N VAL A 575 -24.22 15.43 -23.80
CA VAL A 575 -24.25 14.81 -22.47
C VAL A 575 -25.63 14.23 -22.17
N GLN A 576 -26.68 14.92 -22.60
CA GLN A 576 -28.07 14.55 -22.31
C GLN A 576 -28.43 13.17 -22.88
N ARG A 577 -27.78 12.73 -23.96
CA ARG A 577 -28.00 11.41 -24.58
C ARG A 577 -27.58 10.24 -23.68
N ASP A 578 -26.61 10.48 -22.79
CA ASP A 578 -26.03 9.44 -21.95
C ASP A 578 -26.68 9.37 -20.55
N ILE A 579 -27.53 10.34 -20.18
CA ILE A 579 -28.21 10.41 -18.89
C ILE A 579 -28.89 9.09 -18.48
N PRO A 580 -29.71 8.44 -19.34
CA PRO A 580 -30.42 7.23 -18.94
C PRO A 580 -29.46 6.09 -18.57
N ARG A 581 -28.37 5.94 -19.33
CA ARG A 581 -27.35 4.90 -19.11
C ARG A 581 -26.53 5.19 -17.86
N THR A 582 -26.21 6.45 -17.60
CA THR A 582 -25.49 6.85 -16.38
C THR A 582 -26.34 6.61 -15.13
N LEU A 583 -27.62 6.99 -15.15
CA LEU A 583 -28.53 6.75 -14.02
C LEU A 583 -28.75 5.26 -13.75
N GLU A 584 -28.97 4.44 -14.79
CA GLU A 584 -29.10 2.99 -14.65
C GLU A 584 -27.84 2.36 -14.01
N ALA A 585 -26.65 2.79 -14.44
CA ALA A 585 -25.41 2.28 -13.87
C ALA A 585 -25.23 2.71 -12.41
N PHE A 586 -25.58 3.95 -12.06
CA PHE A 586 -25.48 4.45 -10.69
C PHE A 586 -26.44 3.72 -9.75
N THR A 587 -27.71 3.52 -10.14
CA THR A 587 -28.70 2.82 -9.32
C THR A 587 -28.36 1.35 -9.17
N SER A 588 -27.95 0.69 -10.26
CA SER A 588 -27.53 -0.73 -10.23
C SER A 588 -26.34 -0.94 -9.31
N TYR A 589 -25.35 -0.04 -9.35
CA TYR A 589 -24.18 -0.15 -8.48
C TYR A 589 -24.52 0.17 -7.02
N LEU A 590 -25.34 1.19 -6.77
CA LEU A 590 -25.82 1.53 -5.43
C LEU A 590 -26.57 0.36 -4.79
N SER A 591 -27.52 -0.26 -5.50
CA SER A 591 -28.26 -1.42 -5.00
C SER A 591 -27.33 -2.57 -4.61
N ALA A 592 -26.33 -2.88 -5.46
CA ALA A 592 -25.35 -3.92 -5.14
C ALA A 592 -24.48 -3.56 -3.91
N LEU A 593 -24.16 -2.29 -3.69
CA LEU A 593 -23.43 -1.83 -2.51
C LEU A 593 -24.26 -1.99 -1.24
N GLU A 594 -25.55 -1.66 -1.27
CA GLU A 594 -26.46 -1.80 -0.13
C GLU A 594 -26.62 -3.28 0.27
N ILE A 595 -26.83 -4.17 -0.71
CA ILE A 595 -26.85 -5.63 -0.49
C ILE A 595 -25.52 -6.12 0.11
N PHE A 596 -24.39 -5.58 -0.36
CA PHE A 596 -23.08 -5.95 0.17
C PHE A 596 -22.89 -5.52 1.64
N VAL A 597 -23.35 -4.32 2.00
CA VAL A 597 -23.31 -3.82 3.38
C VAL A 597 -24.17 -4.69 4.29
N GLU A 598 -25.39 -5.03 3.86
CA GLU A 598 -26.29 -5.92 4.61
C GLU A 598 -25.64 -7.29 4.84
N GLN A 599 -25.02 -7.88 3.81
CA GLN A 599 -24.29 -9.14 3.94
C GLN A 599 -23.13 -9.07 4.94
N LEU A 600 -22.37 -7.97 4.95
CA LEU A 600 -21.29 -7.79 5.93
C LEU A 600 -21.84 -7.70 7.36
N GLN A 601 -22.93 -6.97 7.56
CA GLN A 601 -23.60 -6.86 8.86
C GLN A 601 -24.12 -8.22 9.35
N LEU A 602 -24.82 -8.98 8.50
CA LEU A 602 -25.29 -10.33 8.81
C LEU A 602 -24.14 -11.28 9.15
N SER A 603 -23.03 -11.20 8.40
CA SER A 603 -21.84 -12.04 8.66
C SER A 603 -21.20 -11.76 10.03
N SER A 604 -21.32 -10.54 10.53
CA SER A 604 -20.86 -10.18 11.87
C SER A 604 -21.78 -10.74 12.96
N GLN A 605 -23.09 -10.79 12.72
CA GLN A 605 -24.07 -11.29 13.71
C GLN A 605 -24.05 -12.83 13.84
N VAL A 606 -23.96 -13.55 12.71
CA VAL A 606 -24.04 -15.03 12.67
C VAL A 606 -22.84 -15.71 13.34
N SER A 607 -21.69 -15.04 13.45
CA SER A 607 -20.48 -15.64 14.02
C SER A 607 -20.52 -15.81 15.56
N GLY A 608 -21.69 -15.65 16.20
CA GLY A 608 -21.80 -15.57 17.66
C GLY A 608 -20.99 -14.42 18.23
N ALA A 609 -20.78 -13.39 17.40
CA ALA A 609 -19.80 -12.38 17.67
C ALA A 609 -20.32 -11.43 18.75
N TRP A 610 -19.46 -11.22 19.74
CA TRP A 610 -19.59 -10.21 20.78
C TRP A 610 -19.93 -8.86 20.15
N ALA A 611 -20.75 -8.05 20.83
CA ALA A 611 -21.19 -6.73 20.34
C ALA A 611 -20.02 -5.84 19.83
N GLU A 612 -18.81 -6.02 20.37
CA GLU A 612 -17.60 -5.34 19.92
C GLU A 612 -17.19 -5.64 18.47
N GLU A 613 -17.39 -6.86 17.96
CA GLU A 613 -17.01 -7.19 16.57
C GLU A 613 -17.99 -6.58 15.57
N ALA A 614 -19.26 -6.52 15.92
CA ALA A 614 -20.28 -5.84 15.13
C ALA A 614 -20.00 -4.33 15.07
N ASP A 615 -19.61 -3.71 16.20
CA ASP A 615 -19.22 -2.29 16.26
C ASP A 615 -17.99 -2.00 15.39
N GLU A 616 -16.93 -2.82 15.47
CA GLU A 616 -15.76 -2.65 14.60
C GLU A 616 -16.06 -2.89 13.12
N THR A 617 -16.97 -3.83 12.81
CA THR A 617 -17.45 -4.05 11.43
C THR A 617 -18.18 -2.82 10.92
N MET A 618 -19.07 -2.24 11.73
CA MET A 618 -19.82 -1.03 11.39
C MET A 618 -18.88 0.16 11.16
N LYS A 619 -17.87 0.34 12.02
CA LYS A 619 -16.85 1.38 11.83
C LYS A 619 -16.12 1.24 10.50
N VAL A 620 -15.76 0.01 10.10
CA VAL A 620 -15.10 -0.22 8.80
C VAL A 620 -16.04 0.08 7.62
N ILE A 621 -17.32 -0.29 7.73
CA ILE A 621 -18.33 0.03 6.72
C ILE A 621 -18.46 1.55 6.58
N GLN A 622 -18.62 2.26 7.70
CA GLN A 622 -18.75 3.70 7.73
C GLN A 622 -17.49 4.42 7.20
N GLU A 623 -16.29 3.91 7.51
CA GLU A 623 -15.04 4.50 7.04
C GLU A 623 -14.75 4.24 5.55
N GLU A 624 -15.15 3.09 5.01
CA GLU A 624 -14.62 2.63 3.71
C GLU A 624 -15.68 2.39 2.63
N VAL A 625 -16.95 2.14 2.98
CA VAL A 625 -18.04 1.88 2.01
C VAL A 625 -19.01 3.06 1.94
N GLU A 626 -19.37 3.66 3.08
CA GLU A 626 -20.34 4.76 3.15
C GLU A 626 -20.00 5.94 2.24
N PRO A 627 -18.75 6.43 2.14
CA PRO A 627 -18.42 7.55 1.25
C PRO A 627 -18.74 7.26 -0.23
N LEU A 628 -18.70 5.99 -0.64
CA LEU A 628 -19.07 5.57 -1.99
C LEU A 628 -20.60 5.53 -2.16
N ILE A 629 -21.34 5.05 -1.16
CA ILE A 629 -22.81 5.06 -1.16
C ILE A 629 -23.32 6.50 -1.22
N ASP A 630 -22.77 7.39 -0.38
CA ASP A 630 -23.13 8.81 -0.35
C ASP A 630 -22.85 9.48 -1.70
N ALA A 631 -21.71 9.19 -2.31
CA ALA A 631 -21.39 9.72 -3.64
C ALA A 631 -22.41 9.29 -4.70
N HIS A 632 -22.87 8.03 -4.68
CA HIS A 632 -23.91 7.55 -5.60
C HIS A 632 -25.24 8.25 -5.35
N ARG A 633 -25.70 8.30 -4.09
CA ARG A 633 -26.97 8.94 -3.71
C ARG A 633 -26.98 10.40 -4.12
N GLU A 634 -25.89 11.11 -3.81
CA GLU A 634 -25.73 12.51 -4.17
C GLU A 634 -25.66 12.72 -5.68
N GLY A 635 -24.92 11.88 -6.41
CA GLY A 635 -24.83 11.95 -7.87
C GLY A 635 -26.17 11.72 -8.56
N ILE A 636 -26.95 10.72 -8.11
CA ILE A 636 -28.31 10.45 -8.62
C ILE A 636 -29.22 11.63 -8.32
N ARG A 637 -29.24 12.09 -7.06
CA ARG A 637 -30.06 13.22 -6.61
C ARG A 637 -29.77 14.48 -7.44
N GLN A 638 -28.49 14.81 -7.64
CA GLN A 638 -28.05 15.96 -8.42
C GLN A 638 -28.58 15.93 -9.86
N ILE A 639 -28.52 14.76 -10.52
CA ILE A 639 -29.03 14.62 -11.90
C ILE A 639 -30.57 14.71 -11.93
N LEU A 640 -31.26 14.00 -11.03
CA LEU A 640 -32.73 13.96 -11.00
C LEU A 640 -33.35 15.32 -10.67
N GLU A 641 -32.77 16.06 -9.73
CA GLU A 641 -33.22 17.41 -9.40
C GLU A 641 -33.03 18.37 -10.56
N THR A 642 -31.88 18.29 -11.23
CA THR A 642 -31.56 19.18 -12.35
C THR A 642 -32.45 18.92 -13.57
N PHE A 643 -32.71 17.66 -13.89
CA PHE A 643 -33.49 17.26 -15.07
C PHE A 643 -34.96 16.97 -14.79
N ARG A 644 -35.46 17.26 -13.58
CA ARG A 644 -36.80 16.86 -13.10
C ARG A 644 -37.92 17.08 -14.12
N GLU A 645 -37.96 18.26 -14.74
CA GLU A 645 -39.00 18.65 -15.70
C GLU A 645 -38.88 17.94 -17.06
N HIS A 646 -37.68 17.45 -17.37
CA HIS A 646 -37.31 16.83 -18.64
C HIS A 646 -37.22 15.30 -18.55
N LEU A 647 -37.45 14.70 -17.37
CA LEU A 647 -37.30 13.25 -17.16
C LEU A 647 -38.23 12.41 -18.04
N SER A 648 -39.43 12.92 -18.36
CA SER A 648 -40.39 12.22 -19.22
C SER A 648 -39.94 12.07 -20.67
N ALA A 649 -38.98 12.89 -21.12
CA ALA A 649 -38.43 12.82 -22.47
C ALA A 649 -37.40 11.69 -22.62
N PHE A 650 -36.84 11.19 -21.51
CA PHE A 650 -35.84 10.14 -21.53
C PHE A 650 -36.49 8.76 -21.55
N LYS A 651 -35.97 7.89 -22.44
CA LYS A 651 -36.34 6.47 -22.48
C LYS A 651 -35.47 5.72 -21.48
N PHE A 652 -36.04 5.38 -20.35
CA PHE A 652 -35.40 4.54 -19.34
C PHE A 652 -35.51 3.06 -19.72
N PRO A 653 -34.44 2.27 -19.55
CA PRO A 653 -34.52 0.82 -19.60
C PRO A 653 -35.53 0.30 -18.55
N PRO A 654 -36.23 -0.82 -18.81
CA PRO A 654 -37.28 -1.31 -17.90
C PRO A 654 -36.76 -1.63 -16.49
N LYS A 655 -35.46 -1.92 -16.34
CA LYS A 655 -34.83 -2.26 -15.06
C LYS A 655 -34.60 -1.09 -14.12
N SER A 656 -34.66 0.16 -14.58
CA SER A 656 -34.37 1.34 -13.75
C SER A 656 -35.62 1.97 -13.11
N LEU A 657 -36.80 1.39 -13.32
CA LEU A 657 -38.09 1.89 -12.79
C LEU A 657 -38.62 1.05 -11.61
N GLU A 658 -37.95 -0.03 -11.26
CA GLU A 658 -38.12 -0.79 -10.02
C GLU A 658 -37.11 -0.31 -8.97
#